data_AF-A0A839QRX7-F1
#
_entry.id   AF-A0A839QRX7-F1
#
_cell.length_a   1.000
_cell.length_b   1.000
_cell.length_c   1.000
_cell.angle_alpha   90.00
_cell.angle_beta   90.00
_cell.angle_gamma   90.00
#
_symmetry.space_group_name_H-M   'P 1'
#
loop_
_entity.id
_entity.type
_entity.pdbx_description
1 polymer ?
#
loop_
_entity_poly.entity_id
_entity_poly.type
_entity_poly.pdbx_seq_one_letter_code
_entity_poly.pdbx_strand_id
1 'polypeptide(L)'
;MTSAPLTASPAADPRAPEGTHTSIAIIGAGPRGVVALERLVAAVQEPGFRGSLTVHLIDPYVHSGGSVWRSDQTETLLMNTRTCDTTMYPDESTAPRFPIPASAQTFAQFCEADGFEIDDFAPRRQHGRYITAVREQALADAAALPAIEIREYEGSVRDIERGDEDEQLLRIEPRDPSASHIGIAVDSVIFALGHLPTEVGIRARAFQDYAAVHDLAFAAPANPLDVDYKQFLGREKVAVQGMGLNFYDALGMIVEAAGGRFEADDTVPHGLRYVPGGREPVLVVGSRTGMVYRPKPDTGPNLPKRHRPTVLTDEVIDELSGRVHGIDYEDDVLPLIFRELTDALASRGFTPPEFDDVEAELFPLGRRAVSAEDAHARTVEVLRAATVRSMREPDGRWLALFRALTAVKDQVNKLAERGAFSTGSYLRDIQGFLRNALASWTSGPPVIRGQQLLALVDAGLVEFTGPGMYIGKDVHSGRFLVHAGGTSAHLCDGLLMAHLPAVDLDAYTSPLIRSMVRRGDVVNARLATPQPDDAPATGSIEVAERLFPVTAAGDAVADRFFLGVPVTAAQPGSAITAAPGTGAPLLRLAEQAVERLLVAEGHIDAREETLSAFATLRPEPEGVPLADGEELDLRPTEPAPAVADPESAPPARGVRGRFLTVDGDLTSLTRQLIDIESVSGNETALADAVEDVLQRCDHLTVERDGDTLCARTSLGRPTRVLLAGHLDTVPVAGNLPATLRVLNGVEELAGRGAADMKAGLAMMLQAAVLLQDPSADITLICYDHEEVASELNSLTRIAATRPEWLQADFAILGEPTNGGIEAGCKGTLRVIARATGTAAHSARDWVGHNAVHDLAPALQRLADYEARRAVIDGLEYREALNAVGIGGGIATNVIPDSAHLTINYRFAPDTSPEQAEEHVREVLAGLDLDIDVDDAAAGALPGLTHPMVRSFTDALRRTSGGDPVVEAKQGWTDVARFTQLGVPAINFAPGDPLQCHTDDEHIRTDQLDPCYRALESFLTGR
;
A
#
# COMPACT_ATOMS: atom_id res chain seq x y z
N MET A 1 28.09 -21.52 30.55
CA MET A 1 29.40 -21.52 31.24
C MET A 1 30.30 -20.53 30.50
N THR A 2 30.80 -19.54 31.26
CA THR A 2 31.78 -18.49 30.94
C THR A 2 31.50 -17.56 29.75
N SER A 3 30.90 -16.41 30.06
CA SER A 3 30.92 -15.15 29.32
C SER A 3 32.37 -14.67 29.12
N ALA A 4 32.77 -14.43 27.87
CA ALA A 4 34.02 -13.75 27.55
C ALA A 4 33.76 -12.24 27.41
N PRO A 5 34.64 -11.36 27.91
CA PRO A 5 34.46 -9.91 27.81
C PRO A 5 34.75 -9.40 26.40
N LEU A 6 34.01 -8.37 25.99
CA LEU A 6 34.31 -7.50 24.85
C LEU A 6 35.76 -7.03 24.95
N THR A 7 36.59 -7.41 23.97
CA THR A 7 38.00 -7.01 23.91
C THR A 7 38.12 -5.57 23.44
N ALA A 8 38.93 -4.82 24.20
CA ALA A 8 39.21 -3.40 24.11
C ALA A 8 39.60 -2.87 22.71
N SER A 9 39.23 -1.59 22.54
CA SER A 9 39.60 -0.63 21.49
C SER A 9 41.03 -0.78 20.92
N PRO A 10 41.24 -0.66 19.59
CA PRO A 10 42.58 -0.54 19.04
C PRO A 10 43.16 0.83 19.38
N ALA A 11 44.29 0.82 20.08
CA ALA A 11 45.04 2.00 20.49
C ALA A 11 45.31 2.97 19.32
N ALA A 12 45.04 4.26 19.57
CA ALA A 12 45.35 5.38 18.69
C ALA A 12 46.83 5.40 18.26
N ASP A 13 47.10 5.57 16.97
CA ASP A 13 48.44 5.80 16.41
C ASP A 13 48.98 7.16 16.89
N PRO A 14 50.16 7.24 17.52
CA PRO A 14 50.71 8.47 18.10
C PRO A 14 51.26 9.47 17.06
N ARG A 15 50.71 9.53 15.83
CA ARG A 15 51.14 10.44 14.77
C ARG A 15 50.05 11.36 14.20
N ALA A 16 48.91 11.50 14.87
CA ALA A 16 47.97 12.58 14.59
C ALA A 16 48.41 13.87 15.33
N PRO A 17 48.44 15.04 14.68
CA PRO A 17 48.65 16.32 15.35
C PRO A 17 47.52 16.54 16.38
N GLU A 18 47.82 17.12 17.55
CA GLU A 18 46.84 17.44 18.60
C GLU A 18 45.61 18.15 18.00
N GLY A 19 44.49 17.43 17.91
CA GLY A 19 43.25 17.84 17.25
C GLY A 19 42.14 16.78 17.44
N THR A 20 40.89 17.16 17.19
CA THR A 20 39.71 16.28 17.30
C THR A 20 39.81 15.09 16.33
N HIS A 21 39.53 13.87 16.82
CA HIS A 21 39.45 12.67 15.99
C HIS A 21 38.01 12.17 15.98
N THR A 22 37.49 11.83 14.80
CA THR A 22 36.10 11.38 14.64
C THR A 22 36.05 10.10 13.81
N SER A 23 35.30 9.13 14.31
CA SER A 23 34.97 7.87 13.68
C SER A 23 33.56 7.93 13.08
N ILE A 24 33.43 7.59 11.81
CA ILE A 24 32.18 7.73 11.03
C ILE A 24 31.85 6.38 10.38
N ALA A 25 30.60 5.92 10.46
CA ALA A 25 30.13 4.81 9.64
C ALA A 25 29.28 5.28 8.45
N ILE A 26 29.51 4.71 7.28
CA ILE A 26 28.64 4.82 6.10
C ILE A 26 28.04 3.44 5.85
N ILE A 27 26.71 3.31 6.03
CA ILE A 27 25.97 2.08 5.80
C ILE A 27 25.35 2.13 4.41
N GLY A 28 25.88 1.31 3.51
CA GLY A 28 25.51 1.24 2.09
C GLY A 28 26.60 1.76 1.17
N ALA A 29 27.02 0.94 0.19
CA ALA A 29 28.07 1.25 -0.79
C ALA A 29 27.52 1.40 -2.22
N GLY A 30 26.24 1.76 -2.34
CA GLY A 30 25.67 2.22 -3.61
C GLY A 30 26.02 3.67 -3.93
N PRO A 31 25.34 4.30 -4.91
CA PRO A 31 25.64 5.66 -5.37
C PRO A 31 25.76 6.69 -4.25
N ARG A 32 24.79 6.71 -3.33
CA ARG A 32 24.72 7.70 -2.23
C ARG A 32 25.89 7.58 -1.25
N GLY A 33 26.21 6.35 -0.83
CA GLY A 33 27.28 6.11 0.13
C GLY A 33 28.66 6.35 -0.46
N VAL A 34 28.88 5.97 -1.73
CA VAL A 34 30.13 6.25 -2.42
C VAL A 34 30.32 7.75 -2.68
N VAL A 35 29.25 8.49 -3.02
CA VAL A 35 29.32 9.96 -3.09
C VAL A 35 29.64 10.57 -1.73
N ALA A 36 29.01 10.11 -0.64
CA ALA A 36 29.30 10.61 0.70
C ALA A 36 30.76 10.33 1.11
N LEU A 37 31.29 9.14 0.80
CA LEU A 37 32.69 8.79 1.00
C LEU A 37 33.61 9.75 0.24
N GLU A 38 33.34 9.96 -1.04
CA GLU A 38 34.16 10.83 -1.87
C GLU A 38 34.09 12.30 -1.41
N ARG A 39 32.93 12.77 -0.95
CA ARG A 39 32.79 14.09 -0.32
C ARG A 39 33.58 14.23 0.98
N LEU A 40 33.67 13.20 1.82
CA LEU A 40 34.53 13.21 3.02
C LEU A 40 36.02 13.33 2.65
N VAL A 41 36.46 12.60 1.63
CA VAL A 41 37.85 12.69 1.13
C VAL A 41 38.15 14.07 0.54
N ALA A 42 37.19 14.68 -0.15
CA ALA A 42 37.30 16.05 -0.65
C ALA A 42 37.36 17.08 0.49
N ALA A 43 36.55 16.91 1.54
CA ALA A 43 36.48 17.84 2.66
C ALA A 43 37.79 17.92 3.46
N VAL A 44 38.50 16.79 3.63
CA VAL A 44 39.81 16.74 4.32
C VAL A 44 40.90 17.55 3.61
N GLN A 45 40.74 17.79 2.30
CA GLN A 45 41.66 18.62 1.52
C GLN A 45 41.36 20.11 1.61
N GLU A 46 40.29 20.50 2.31
CA GLU A 46 39.94 21.89 2.46
C GLU A 46 40.94 22.65 3.36
N PRO A 47 41.40 23.85 2.99
CA PRO A 47 42.37 24.62 3.79
C PRO A 47 41.99 24.90 5.24
N GLY A 48 40.70 24.80 5.60
CA GLY A 48 40.17 25.02 6.94
C GLY A 48 39.93 23.76 7.76
N PHE A 49 40.23 22.57 7.22
CA PHE A 49 39.99 21.29 7.89
C PHE A 49 40.91 21.10 9.13
N ARG A 50 40.34 20.58 10.21
CA ARG A 50 41.01 20.37 11.50
C ARG A 50 40.91 18.90 11.90
N GLY A 51 41.90 18.33 12.58
CA GLY A 51 41.79 16.97 13.16
C GLY A 51 41.98 15.83 12.16
N SER A 52 41.39 14.66 12.45
CA SER A 52 41.46 13.47 11.59
C SER A 52 40.18 12.62 11.64
N LEU A 53 39.97 11.80 10.59
CA LEU A 53 38.78 10.96 10.43
C LEU A 53 39.14 9.47 10.30
N THR A 54 38.32 8.60 10.86
CA THR A 54 38.23 7.19 10.46
C THR A 54 36.86 6.95 9.83
N VAL A 55 36.80 6.45 8.59
CA VAL A 55 35.54 6.19 7.88
C VAL A 55 35.36 4.69 7.66
N HIS A 56 34.30 4.13 8.21
CA HIS A 56 33.90 2.73 8.07
C HIS A 56 32.83 2.59 6.98
N LEU A 57 33.19 2.12 5.79
CA LEU A 57 32.24 1.82 4.71
C LEU A 57 31.74 0.38 4.84
N ILE A 58 30.43 0.19 5.01
CA ILE A 58 29.82 -1.11 5.33
C ILE A 58 28.73 -1.46 4.32
N ASP A 59 28.92 -2.53 3.56
CA ASP A 59 27.90 -3.07 2.63
C ASP A 59 28.23 -4.53 2.26
N PRO A 60 27.25 -5.42 2.09
CA PRO A 60 27.51 -6.79 1.63
C PRO A 60 28.15 -6.88 0.24
N TYR A 61 28.03 -5.82 -0.57
CA TYR A 61 28.54 -5.71 -1.92
C TYR A 61 29.45 -4.48 -2.06
N VAL A 62 30.23 -4.19 -1.01
CA VAL A 62 31.08 -2.98 -0.91
C VAL A 62 32.04 -2.79 -2.10
N HIS A 63 32.49 -3.88 -2.73
CA HIS A 63 33.40 -3.84 -3.88
C HIS A 63 32.71 -3.79 -5.26
N SER A 64 31.38 -3.86 -5.30
CA SER A 64 30.63 -4.12 -6.54
C SER A 64 29.54 -3.10 -6.86
N GLY A 65 29.51 -1.93 -6.21
CA GLY A 65 28.50 -0.89 -6.46
C GLY A 65 27.15 -1.12 -5.75
N GLY A 66 27.14 -1.95 -4.71
CA GLY A 66 25.94 -2.27 -3.92
C GLY A 66 25.06 -3.35 -4.54
N SER A 67 23.96 -3.70 -3.87
CA SER A 67 23.07 -4.82 -4.25
C SER A 67 22.34 -4.65 -5.60
N VAL A 68 22.05 -3.41 -5.98
CA VAL A 68 21.27 -3.08 -7.20
C VAL A 68 22.15 -2.96 -8.44
N TRP A 69 23.27 -2.26 -8.31
CA TRP A 69 24.14 -1.90 -9.44
C TRP A 69 25.38 -2.79 -9.49
N ARG A 70 25.24 -4.08 -9.17
CA ARG A 70 26.38 -5.00 -9.11
C ARG A 70 27.22 -4.97 -10.40
N SER A 71 28.53 -4.77 -10.26
CA SER A 71 29.49 -4.73 -11.39
C SER A 71 29.69 -6.08 -12.08
N ASP A 72 29.15 -7.16 -11.52
CA ASP A 72 29.22 -8.54 -12.03
C ASP A 72 27.85 -9.08 -12.51
N GLN A 73 26.80 -8.25 -12.56
CA GLN A 73 25.48 -8.66 -13.04
C GLN A 73 25.40 -8.83 -14.57
N THR A 74 24.34 -9.46 -15.06
CA THR A 74 24.08 -9.62 -16.51
C THR A 74 23.97 -8.27 -17.24
N GLU A 75 24.40 -8.25 -18.51
CA GLU A 75 24.23 -7.08 -19.39
C GLU A 75 22.79 -6.90 -19.87
N THR A 76 21.94 -7.91 -19.68
CA THR A 76 20.51 -7.85 -20.01
C THR A 76 19.80 -6.73 -19.29
N LEU A 77 20.19 -6.38 -18.06
CA LEU A 77 19.59 -5.27 -17.33
C LEU A 77 20.20 -3.95 -17.80
N LEU A 78 19.36 -3.09 -18.38
CA LEU A 78 19.78 -1.80 -18.91
C LEU A 78 19.53 -0.67 -17.91
N MET A 79 20.35 0.37 -17.99
CA MET A 79 20.02 1.68 -17.43
C MET A 79 18.82 2.25 -18.19
N ASN A 80 17.86 2.80 -17.45
CA ASN A 80 16.78 3.59 -18.05
C ASN A 80 17.19 5.07 -18.23
N THR A 81 18.39 5.43 -17.83
CA THR A 81 19.00 6.76 -17.96
C THR A 81 20.15 6.68 -18.96
N ARG A 82 20.32 7.71 -19.79
CA ARG A 82 21.43 7.77 -20.75
C ARG A 82 22.76 7.93 -20.04
N THR A 83 23.84 7.57 -20.72
CA THR A 83 25.22 7.76 -20.23
C THR A 83 25.51 9.23 -19.86
N CYS A 84 25.09 10.19 -20.69
CA CYS A 84 25.24 11.63 -20.39
C CYS A 84 24.38 12.16 -19.23
N ASP A 85 23.30 11.48 -18.87
CA ASP A 85 22.37 11.92 -17.82
C ASP A 85 22.77 11.35 -16.44
N THR A 86 24.01 10.89 -16.29
CA THR A 86 24.52 10.23 -15.08
C THR A 86 25.93 10.72 -14.70
N THR A 87 26.12 11.05 -13.42
CA THR A 87 27.41 11.36 -12.80
C THR A 87 27.39 11.00 -11.31
N MET A 88 28.57 10.79 -10.75
CA MET A 88 28.80 10.64 -9.30
C MET A 88 29.51 11.86 -8.70
N TYR A 89 29.96 12.80 -9.53
CA TYR A 89 30.66 14.00 -9.09
C TYR A 89 29.77 15.25 -9.19
N PRO A 90 29.89 16.19 -8.24
CA PRO A 90 29.20 17.46 -8.26
C PRO A 90 29.81 18.39 -9.32
N ASP A 91 29.05 19.41 -9.68
CA ASP A 91 29.44 20.44 -10.62
C ASP A 91 28.88 21.79 -10.15
N GLU A 92 29.10 22.87 -10.88
CA GLU A 92 28.65 24.21 -10.47
C GLU A 92 27.15 24.28 -10.14
N SER A 93 26.31 23.44 -10.76
CA SER A 93 24.86 23.41 -10.51
C SER A 93 24.48 22.86 -9.14
N THR A 94 25.37 22.13 -8.46
CA THR A 94 25.18 21.67 -7.08
C THR A 94 25.74 22.65 -6.05
N ALA A 95 26.39 23.74 -6.49
CA ALA A 95 27.06 24.73 -5.64
C ALA A 95 28.02 24.10 -4.59
N PRO A 96 29.00 23.30 -5.03
CA PRO A 96 29.75 22.42 -4.15
C PRO A 96 30.50 23.17 -3.05
N ARG A 97 30.45 22.65 -1.83
CA ARG A 97 31.20 23.12 -0.65
C ARG A 97 32.66 22.74 -0.73
N PHE A 98 32.93 21.52 -1.19
CA PHE A 98 34.26 20.91 -1.18
C PHE A 98 34.85 20.85 -2.58
N PRO A 99 36.18 20.72 -2.72
CA PRO A 99 36.83 20.62 -4.02
C PRO A 99 36.29 19.43 -4.85
N ILE A 100 36.20 19.62 -6.17
CA ILE A 100 35.93 18.54 -7.11
C ILE A 100 37.28 17.93 -7.52
N PRO A 101 37.49 16.60 -7.40
CA PRO A 101 38.73 15.96 -7.82
C PRO A 101 39.03 16.21 -9.30
N ALA A 102 40.31 16.43 -9.64
CA ALA A 102 40.72 16.59 -11.04
C ALA A 102 40.52 15.31 -11.88
N SER A 103 40.42 14.16 -11.23
CA SER A 103 40.08 12.85 -11.81
C SER A 103 38.58 12.65 -12.04
N ALA A 104 37.73 13.60 -11.64
CA ALA A 104 36.29 13.48 -11.77
C ALA A 104 35.88 13.28 -13.25
N GLN A 105 35.19 12.17 -13.51
CA GLN A 105 34.66 11.81 -14.82
C GLN A 105 33.16 11.58 -14.71
N THR A 106 32.40 12.04 -15.70
CA THR A 106 30.97 11.69 -15.84
C THR A 106 30.82 10.23 -16.27
N PHE A 107 29.61 9.67 -16.18
CA PHE A 107 29.39 8.29 -16.60
C PHE A 107 29.60 8.10 -18.11
N ALA A 108 29.26 9.10 -18.93
CA ALA A 108 29.56 9.08 -20.36
C ALA A 108 31.07 8.96 -20.64
N GLN A 109 31.88 9.84 -20.03
CA GLN A 109 33.35 9.81 -20.17
C GLN A 109 33.95 8.46 -19.73
N PHE A 110 33.41 7.86 -18.67
CA PHE A 110 33.83 6.55 -18.22
C PHE A 110 33.48 5.44 -19.23
N CYS A 111 32.31 5.51 -19.86
CA CYS A 111 31.83 4.50 -20.80
C CYS A 111 32.46 4.61 -22.20
N GLU A 112 33.04 5.75 -22.57
CA GLU A 112 33.77 5.94 -23.84
C GLU A 112 34.86 4.86 -24.04
N ALA A 113 35.52 4.45 -22.95
CA ALA A 113 36.55 3.42 -22.98
C ALA A 113 36.04 2.04 -23.43
N ASP A 114 34.74 1.77 -23.25
CA ASP A 114 34.07 0.53 -23.64
C ASP A 114 33.24 0.70 -24.94
N GLY A 115 33.35 1.85 -25.62
CA GLY A 115 32.75 2.10 -26.93
C GLY A 115 31.28 2.55 -26.90
N PHE A 116 30.77 3.03 -25.75
CA PHE A 116 29.44 3.64 -25.68
C PHE A 116 29.49 5.11 -26.12
N GLU A 117 28.46 5.54 -26.83
CA GLU A 117 28.23 6.92 -27.19
C GLU A 117 27.63 7.72 -26.00
N ILE A 118 27.68 9.05 -26.12
CA ILE A 118 27.26 9.97 -25.06
C ILE A 118 25.76 9.89 -24.72
N ASP A 119 24.91 9.41 -25.62
CA ASP A 119 23.47 9.29 -25.46
C ASP A 119 22.96 7.83 -25.38
N ASP A 120 23.88 6.87 -25.28
CA ASP A 120 23.54 5.45 -25.14
C ASP A 120 22.88 5.12 -23.80
N PHE A 121 22.17 3.98 -23.79
CA PHE A 121 21.65 3.34 -22.58
C PHE A 121 22.52 2.13 -22.21
N ALA A 122 23.57 2.37 -21.42
CA ALA A 122 24.49 1.33 -20.99
C ALA A 122 23.83 0.28 -20.06
N PRO A 123 24.36 -0.95 -19.96
CA PRO A 123 23.92 -1.93 -18.96
C PRO A 123 24.09 -1.43 -17.52
N ARG A 124 23.24 -1.91 -16.59
CA ARG A 124 23.37 -1.63 -15.15
C ARG A 124 24.72 -2.03 -14.58
N ARG A 125 25.28 -3.13 -15.11
CA ARG A 125 26.64 -3.59 -14.81
C ARG A 125 27.69 -2.51 -15.06
N GLN A 126 27.54 -1.74 -16.14
CA GLN A 126 28.46 -0.67 -16.50
C GLN A 126 28.39 0.49 -15.50
N HIS A 127 27.18 0.84 -15.05
CA HIS A 127 27.00 1.80 -13.96
C HIS A 127 27.63 1.28 -12.65
N GLY A 128 27.53 -0.03 -12.38
CA GLY A 128 28.24 -0.68 -11.29
C GLY A 128 29.76 -0.50 -11.32
N ARG A 129 30.36 -0.75 -12.50
CA ARG A 129 31.80 -0.51 -12.73
C ARG A 129 32.17 0.94 -12.48
N TYR A 130 31.32 1.89 -12.87
CA TYR A 130 31.53 3.30 -12.62
C TYR A 130 31.49 3.64 -11.12
N ILE A 131 30.51 3.14 -10.36
CA ILE A 131 30.47 3.32 -8.89
C ILE A 131 31.72 2.72 -8.24
N THR A 132 32.12 1.51 -8.63
CA THR A 132 33.34 0.86 -8.11
C THR A 132 34.59 1.70 -8.42
N ALA A 133 34.71 2.25 -9.64
CA ALA A 133 35.84 3.10 -10.02
C ALA A 133 35.90 4.40 -9.19
N VAL A 134 34.75 5.05 -8.95
CA VAL A 134 34.67 6.25 -8.09
C VAL A 134 35.10 5.93 -6.66
N ARG A 135 34.67 4.79 -6.11
CA ARG A 135 35.09 4.30 -4.79
C ARG A 135 36.61 4.05 -4.75
N GLU A 136 37.15 3.34 -5.73
CA GLU A 136 38.58 3.04 -5.82
C GLU A 136 39.42 4.32 -5.91
N GLN A 137 38.94 5.32 -6.67
CA GLN A 137 39.57 6.62 -6.74
C GLN A 137 39.54 7.35 -5.39
N ALA A 138 38.40 7.34 -4.68
CA ALA A 138 38.30 7.95 -3.35
C ALA A 138 39.25 7.28 -2.34
N LEU A 139 39.42 5.95 -2.40
CA LEU A 139 40.39 5.23 -1.57
C LEU A 139 41.84 5.60 -1.92
N ALA A 140 42.16 5.74 -3.20
CA ALA A 140 43.48 6.15 -3.66
C ALA A 140 43.82 7.58 -3.23
N ASP A 141 42.85 8.49 -3.33
CA ASP A 141 43.00 9.88 -2.91
C ASP A 141 43.16 9.97 -1.38
N ALA A 142 42.38 9.20 -0.62
CA ALA A 142 42.50 9.12 0.85
C ALA A 142 43.87 8.58 1.30
N ALA A 143 44.42 7.57 0.61
CA ALA A 143 45.73 7.02 0.95
C ALA A 143 46.89 8.03 0.83
N ALA A 144 46.69 9.12 0.08
CA ALA A 144 47.65 10.22 -0.01
C ALA A 144 47.51 11.25 1.12
N LEU A 145 46.49 11.14 1.97
CA LEU A 145 46.13 12.12 3.00
C LEU A 145 46.30 11.53 4.41
N PRO A 146 47.13 12.12 5.29
CA PRO A 146 47.36 11.59 6.64
C PRO A 146 46.18 11.83 7.60
N ALA A 147 45.20 12.66 7.22
CA ALA A 147 44.10 13.08 8.08
C ALA A 147 42.83 12.22 7.90
N ILE A 148 42.85 11.17 7.07
CA ILE A 148 41.72 10.26 6.89
C ILE A 148 42.19 8.81 6.73
N GLU A 149 41.55 7.90 7.46
CA GLU A 149 41.68 6.46 7.27
C GLU A 149 40.33 5.89 6.80
N ILE A 150 40.32 5.02 5.80
CA ILE A 150 39.10 4.36 5.33
C ILE A 150 39.22 2.85 5.59
N ARG A 151 38.19 2.28 6.22
CA ARG A 151 38.06 0.84 6.51
C ARG A 151 36.80 0.31 5.87
N GLU A 152 36.90 -0.87 5.28
CA GLU A 152 35.80 -1.47 4.52
C GLU A 152 35.35 -2.79 5.15
N TYR A 153 34.04 -3.01 5.16
CA TYR A 153 33.42 -4.18 5.76
C TYR A 153 32.41 -4.79 4.78
N GLU A 154 32.71 -6.00 4.31
CA GLU A 154 31.79 -6.79 3.51
C GLU A 154 30.78 -7.50 4.43
N GLY A 155 29.71 -6.78 4.80
CA GLY A 155 28.72 -7.27 5.75
C GLY A 155 27.50 -6.36 5.88
N SER A 156 26.50 -6.85 6.61
CA SER A 156 25.27 -6.11 6.94
C SER A 156 25.31 -5.63 8.38
N VAL A 157 24.98 -4.37 8.61
CA VAL A 157 24.70 -3.89 9.98
C VAL A 157 23.37 -4.48 10.42
N ARG A 158 23.38 -5.20 11.55
CA ARG A 158 22.21 -5.87 12.13
C ARG A 158 21.55 -5.07 13.25
N ASP A 159 22.33 -4.25 13.95
CA ASP A 159 21.82 -3.39 15.01
C ASP A 159 22.76 -2.20 15.25
N ILE A 160 22.21 -1.16 15.88
CA ILE A 160 22.90 0.03 16.34
C ILE A 160 22.38 0.42 17.73
N GLU A 161 23.27 0.59 18.70
CA GLU A 161 22.94 0.96 20.08
C GLU A 161 23.77 2.17 20.53
N ARG A 162 23.30 2.88 21.55
CA ARG A 162 24.10 3.92 22.23
C ARG A 162 25.05 3.25 23.23
N GLY A 163 26.33 3.62 23.18
CA GLY A 163 27.35 3.24 24.15
C GLY A 163 27.35 4.15 25.38
N ASP A 164 28.24 3.84 26.34
CA ASP A 164 28.35 4.56 27.61
C ASP A 164 28.93 5.99 27.46
N GLU A 165 29.67 6.23 26.38
CA GLU A 165 30.27 7.54 26.04
C GLU A 165 29.46 8.29 24.96
N ASP A 166 28.16 8.00 24.86
CA ASP A 166 27.24 8.49 23.82
C ASP A 166 27.63 8.09 22.38
N GLU A 167 28.66 7.27 22.18
CA GLU A 167 29.04 6.68 20.89
C GLU A 167 27.97 5.73 20.32
N GLN A 168 28.05 5.45 19.02
CA GLN A 168 27.16 4.52 18.32
C GLN A 168 27.85 3.16 18.13
N LEU A 169 27.32 2.12 18.78
CA LEU A 169 27.82 0.76 18.73
C LEU A 169 27.13 -0.01 17.60
N LEU A 170 27.85 -0.29 16.52
CA LEU A 170 27.33 -1.03 15.36
C LEU A 170 27.71 -2.50 15.47
N ARG A 171 26.73 -3.38 15.23
CA ARG A 171 26.95 -4.82 15.09
C ARG A 171 26.87 -5.23 13.63
N ILE A 172 28.00 -5.60 13.06
CA ILE A 172 28.14 -6.03 11.67
C ILE A 172 28.16 -7.56 11.62
N GLU A 173 27.27 -8.12 10.82
CA GLU A 173 27.31 -9.52 10.43
C GLU A 173 28.03 -9.64 9.07
N PRO A 174 29.18 -10.32 9.01
CA PRO A 174 29.91 -10.52 7.76
C PRO A 174 29.09 -11.28 6.73
N ARG A 175 29.36 -11.03 5.44
CA ARG A 175 28.75 -11.79 4.34
C ARG A 175 29.20 -13.26 4.33
N ASP A 176 30.45 -13.52 4.71
CA ASP A 176 30.93 -14.89 4.95
C ASP A 176 30.35 -15.39 6.27
N PRO A 177 29.42 -16.37 6.24
CA PRO A 177 28.77 -16.86 7.45
C PRO A 177 29.73 -17.60 8.41
N SER A 178 30.95 -17.92 7.97
CA SER A 178 31.98 -18.50 8.82
C SER A 178 32.79 -17.47 9.63
N ALA A 179 32.72 -16.19 9.25
CA ALA A 179 33.40 -15.11 9.95
C ALA A 179 32.64 -14.68 11.21
N SER A 180 33.39 -14.24 12.23
CA SER A 180 32.80 -13.75 13.47
C SER A 180 32.16 -12.38 13.29
N HIS A 181 31.10 -12.09 14.04
CA HIS A 181 30.49 -10.76 14.07
C HIS A 181 31.51 -9.70 14.49
N ILE A 182 31.39 -8.52 13.92
CA ILE A 182 32.30 -7.39 14.16
C ILE A 182 31.50 -6.31 14.90
N GLY A 183 32.03 -5.83 16.02
CA GLY A 183 31.52 -4.65 16.72
C GLY A 183 32.44 -3.47 16.45
N ILE A 184 31.88 -2.32 16.08
CA ILE A 184 32.61 -1.05 15.96
C ILE A 184 31.87 0.05 16.72
N ALA A 185 32.62 0.97 17.33
CA ALA A 185 32.10 2.19 17.93
C ALA A 185 32.44 3.37 17.01
N VAL A 186 31.46 4.22 16.74
CA VAL A 186 31.60 5.40 15.87
C VAL A 186 30.85 6.59 16.48
N ASP A 187 31.30 7.80 16.21
CA ASP A 187 30.66 9.03 16.69
C ASP A 187 29.39 9.32 15.89
N SER A 188 29.49 9.21 14.56
CA SER A 188 28.41 9.58 13.62
C SER A 188 28.13 8.49 12.57
N VAL A 189 26.87 8.41 12.08
CA VAL A 189 26.44 7.40 11.08
C VAL A 189 25.67 8.01 9.92
N ILE A 190 26.09 7.70 8.70
CA ILE A 190 25.38 7.99 7.45
C ILE A 190 24.69 6.72 6.95
N PHE A 191 23.36 6.68 6.99
CA PHE A 191 22.51 5.62 6.46
C PHE A 191 22.21 5.88 4.97
N ALA A 192 23.08 5.43 4.08
CA ALA A 192 22.94 5.57 2.63
C ALA A 192 22.19 4.38 1.99
N LEU A 193 21.02 4.07 2.54
CA LEU A 193 20.28 2.84 2.24
C LEU A 193 19.56 2.87 0.88
N GLY A 194 19.66 1.76 0.15
CA GLY A 194 18.94 1.53 -1.11
C GLY A 194 17.52 1.00 -0.89
N HIS A 195 16.97 0.32 -1.89
CA HIS A 195 15.74 -0.45 -1.71
C HIS A 195 15.98 -1.56 -0.69
N LEU A 196 15.16 -1.56 0.37
CA LEU A 196 15.19 -2.57 1.41
C LEU A 196 14.10 -3.61 1.14
N PRO A 197 14.33 -4.88 1.50
CA PRO A 197 13.31 -5.91 1.40
C PRO A 197 12.19 -5.64 2.41
N THR A 198 10.95 -5.86 2.00
CA THR A 198 9.75 -5.81 2.86
C THR A 198 9.13 -7.19 3.00
N GLU A 199 8.31 -7.36 4.04
CA GLU A 199 7.50 -8.55 4.19
C GLU A 199 6.54 -8.69 3.02
N VAL A 200 6.29 -9.93 2.64
CA VAL A 200 5.30 -10.23 1.61
C VAL A 200 3.94 -9.95 2.21
N GLY A 201 3.27 -8.90 1.73
CA GLY A 201 1.94 -8.52 2.21
C GLY A 201 0.92 -9.66 2.07
N ILE A 202 -0.15 -9.62 2.89
CA ILE A 202 -1.13 -10.71 3.06
C ILE A 202 -1.64 -11.27 1.73
N ARG A 203 -2.00 -10.41 0.79
CA ARG A 203 -2.48 -10.84 -0.55
C ARG A 203 -1.42 -11.62 -1.34
N ALA A 204 -0.18 -11.14 -1.34
CA ALA A 204 0.92 -11.80 -2.03
C ALA A 204 1.30 -13.11 -1.32
N ARG A 205 1.23 -13.16 0.02
CA ARG A 205 1.42 -14.37 0.84
C ARG A 205 0.36 -15.42 0.47
N ALA A 206 -0.90 -15.00 0.36
CA ALA A 206 -2.00 -15.86 -0.03
C ALA A 206 -1.84 -16.43 -1.45
N PHE A 207 -1.24 -15.68 -2.39
CA PHE A 207 -0.88 -16.21 -3.70
C PHE A 207 0.33 -17.14 -3.66
N GLN A 208 1.33 -16.84 -2.84
CA GLN A 208 2.49 -17.69 -2.64
C GLN A 208 2.09 -19.06 -2.08
N ASP A 209 1.20 -19.08 -1.08
CA ASP A 209 0.71 -20.31 -0.47
C ASP A 209 -0.15 -21.11 -1.46
N TYR A 210 -1.01 -20.43 -2.22
CA TYR A 210 -1.79 -21.06 -3.29
C TYR A 210 -0.88 -21.67 -4.36
N ALA A 211 0.15 -20.95 -4.80
CA ALA A 211 1.11 -21.46 -5.76
C ALA A 211 1.85 -22.70 -5.25
N ALA A 212 2.24 -22.70 -3.97
CA ALA A 212 2.90 -23.84 -3.34
C ALA A 212 2.00 -25.08 -3.29
N VAL A 213 0.70 -24.90 -3.00
CA VAL A 213 -0.28 -26.01 -2.97
C VAL A 213 -0.55 -26.59 -4.35
N HIS A 214 -0.56 -25.75 -5.40
CA HIS A 214 -0.96 -26.14 -6.75
C HIS A 214 0.19 -26.28 -7.76
N ASP A 215 1.45 -26.28 -7.31
CA ASP A 215 2.66 -26.32 -8.17
C ASP A 215 2.66 -25.24 -9.27
N LEU A 216 2.26 -24.02 -8.90
CA LEU A 216 2.30 -22.84 -9.75
C LEU A 216 3.60 -22.06 -9.54
N ALA A 217 4.01 -21.32 -10.57
CA ALA A 217 5.13 -20.38 -10.44
C ALA A 217 4.69 -19.08 -9.77
N PHE A 218 5.50 -18.54 -8.84
CA PHE A 218 5.15 -17.30 -8.15
C PHE A 218 6.38 -16.47 -7.79
N ALA A 219 6.32 -15.18 -8.12
CA ALA A 219 7.28 -14.19 -7.65
C ALA A 219 6.54 -12.95 -7.12
N ALA A 220 6.75 -12.68 -5.82
CA ALA A 220 6.34 -11.45 -5.15
C ALA A 220 7.15 -10.25 -5.67
N PRO A 221 6.76 -9.00 -5.32
CA PRO A 221 7.53 -7.81 -5.69
C PRO A 221 8.97 -7.92 -5.17
N ALA A 222 9.95 -7.72 -6.04
CA ALA A 222 11.36 -7.87 -5.72
C ALA A 222 12.24 -7.07 -6.70
N ASN A 223 13.52 -6.92 -6.37
CA ASN A 223 14.49 -6.47 -7.36
C ASN A 223 14.56 -7.49 -8.50
N PRO A 224 14.62 -7.06 -9.78
CA PRO A 224 14.73 -7.99 -10.89
C PRO A 224 15.89 -8.98 -10.79
N LEU A 225 16.99 -8.65 -10.09
CA LEU A 225 18.11 -9.56 -9.86
C LEU A 225 17.82 -10.70 -8.85
N ASP A 226 16.84 -10.52 -7.99
CA ASP A 226 16.53 -11.44 -6.88
C ASP A 226 15.42 -12.43 -7.24
N VAL A 227 14.82 -12.30 -8.43
CA VAL A 227 13.76 -13.19 -8.93
C VAL A 227 14.38 -14.38 -9.67
N ASP A 228 14.02 -15.60 -9.28
CA ASP A 228 14.32 -16.79 -10.07
C ASP A 228 13.34 -16.90 -11.25
N TYR A 229 13.73 -16.43 -12.44
CA TYR A 229 12.86 -16.49 -13.62
C TYR A 229 12.73 -17.89 -14.23
N LYS A 230 13.61 -18.84 -13.86
CA LYS A 230 13.57 -20.20 -14.45
C LYS A 230 12.29 -20.94 -14.07
N GLN A 231 11.68 -20.60 -12.94
CA GLN A 231 10.43 -21.20 -12.47
C GLN A 231 9.25 -20.97 -13.45
N PHE A 232 9.31 -19.92 -14.27
CA PHE A 232 8.27 -19.58 -15.25
C PHE A 232 8.45 -20.31 -16.59
N LEU A 233 9.62 -20.90 -16.84
CA LEU A 233 9.89 -21.58 -18.11
C LEU A 233 9.12 -22.91 -18.17
N GLY A 234 8.50 -23.18 -19.33
CA GLY A 234 7.68 -24.36 -19.56
C GLY A 234 6.26 -24.27 -18.99
N ARG A 235 5.90 -23.15 -18.36
CA ARG A 235 4.51 -22.81 -18.00
C ARG A 235 3.76 -22.36 -19.25
N GLU A 236 2.45 -22.61 -19.34
CA GLU A 236 1.65 -22.25 -20.53
C GLU A 236 1.42 -20.73 -20.56
N LYS A 237 0.86 -20.20 -19.47
CA LYS A 237 0.57 -18.77 -19.29
C LYS A 237 1.06 -18.27 -17.95
N VAL A 238 1.66 -17.09 -17.93
CA VAL A 238 2.09 -16.40 -16.70
C VAL A 238 1.45 -15.02 -16.63
N ALA A 239 0.72 -14.76 -15.56
CA ALA A 239 0.18 -13.45 -15.26
C ALA A 239 1.31 -12.51 -14.84
N VAL A 240 1.38 -11.33 -15.44
CA VAL A 240 2.39 -10.31 -15.11
C VAL A 240 1.69 -9.05 -14.62
N GLN A 241 1.81 -8.77 -13.33
CA GLN A 241 1.20 -7.62 -12.69
C GLN A 241 2.17 -6.44 -12.66
N GLY A 242 1.85 -5.40 -13.44
CA GLY A 242 2.66 -4.18 -13.58
C GLY A 242 3.29 -4.04 -14.96
N MET A 243 3.31 -2.81 -15.47
CA MET A 243 3.83 -2.44 -16.80
C MET A 243 4.92 -1.35 -16.73
N GLY A 244 5.50 -1.14 -15.54
CA GLY A 244 6.56 -0.16 -15.32
C GLY A 244 7.95 -0.64 -15.75
N LEU A 245 9.00 0.02 -15.29
CA LEU A 245 10.39 -0.31 -15.68
C LEU A 245 10.82 -1.75 -15.32
N ASN A 246 10.40 -2.26 -14.15
CA ASN A 246 10.69 -3.64 -13.74
C ASN A 246 10.07 -4.69 -14.66
N PHE A 247 8.97 -4.38 -15.35
CA PHE A 247 8.39 -5.27 -16.35
C PHE A 247 9.32 -5.48 -17.56
N TYR A 248 9.98 -4.41 -18.02
CA TYR A 248 10.96 -4.53 -19.11
C TYR A 248 12.23 -5.29 -18.70
N ASP A 249 12.64 -5.17 -17.44
CA ASP A 249 13.73 -6.00 -16.91
C ASP A 249 13.30 -7.47 -16.86
N ALA A 250 12.12 -7.76 -16.32
CA ALA A 250 11.58 -9.11 -16.26
C ALA A 250 11.48 -9.77 -17.63
N LEU A 251 11.03 -9.04 -18.66
CA LEU A 251 11.02 -9.53 -20.05
C LEU A 251 12.41 -9.95 -20.51
N GLY A 252 13.41 -9.09 -20.30
CA GLY A 252 14.79 -9.40 -20.65
C GLY A 252 15.29 -10.66 -19.93
N MET A 253 15.03 -10.76 -18.63
CA MET A 253 15.46 -11.89 -17.80
C MET A 253 14.77 -13.21 -18.17
N ILE A 254 13.48 -13.18 -18.53
CA ILE A 254 12.74 -14.36 -19.01
C ILE A 254 13.32 -14.83 -20.34
N VAL A 255 13.57 -13.91 -21.28
CA VAL A 255 14.17 -14.22 -22.59
C VAL A 255 15.56 -14.82 -22.42
N GLU A 256 16.41 -14.22 -21.58
CA GLU A 256 17.74 -14.73 -21.27
C GLU A 256 17.67 -16.14 -20.66
N ALA A 257 16.79 -16.35 -19.68
CA ALA A 257 16.62 -17.65 -19.03
C ALA A 257 16.08 -18.73 -20.00
N ALA A 258 15.24 -18.34 -20.96
CA ALA A 258 14.71 -19.22 -22.00
C ALA A 258 15.73 -19.55 -23.09
N GLY A 259 16.80 -18.75 -23.24
CA GLY A 259 17.77 -18.86 -24.34
C GLY A 259 17.26 -18.31 -25.67
N GLY A 260 16.23 -17.46 -25.65
CA GLY A 260 15.73 -16.77 -26.83
C GLY A 260 16.65 -15.63 -27.26
N ARG A 261 16.48 -15.17 -28.50
CA ARG A 261 17.29 -14.08 -29.06
C ARG A 261 16.50 -13.17 -29.99
N PHE A 262 16.94 -11.92 -30.10
CA PHE A 262 16.40 -10.96 -31.05
C PHE A 262 17.34 -10.86 -32.26
N GLU A 263 16.79 -10.90 -33.47
CA GLU A 263 17.51 -10.74 -34.73
C GLU A 263 16.98 -9.49 -35.44
N ALA A 264 17.84 -8.75 -36.13
CA ALA A 264 17.42 -7.60 -36.93
C ALA A 264 16.48 -8.05 -38.06
N ASP A 265 15.40 -7.30 -38.29
CA ASP A 265 14.42 -7.56 -39.34
C ASP A 265 13.84 -6.25 -39.88
N ASP A 266 14.38 -5.82 -41.03
CA ASP A 266 13.96 -4.58 -41.70
C ASP A 266 12.55 -4.66 -42.31
N THR A 267 11.90 -5.85 -42.30
CA THR A 267 10.55 -6.01 -42.84
C THR A 267 9.46 -5.58 -41.86
N VAL A 268 9.78 -5.47 -40.57
CA VAL A 268 8.87 -5.00 -39.52
C VAL A 268 9.24 -3.58 -39.06
N PRO A 269 8.26 -2.69 -38.81
CA PRO A 269 8.55 -1.28 -38.50
C PRO A 269 9.41 -1.03 -37.25
N HIS A 270 9.43 -1.97 -36.30
CA HIS A 270 10.21 -1.86 -35.07
C HIS A 270 11.59 -2.54 -35.18
N GLY A 271 11.95 -3.09 -36.34
CA GLY A 271 13.32 -3.51 -36.70
C GLY A 271 13.86 -4.79 -36.05
N LEU A 272 13.07 -5.51 -35.25
CA LEU A 272 13.49 -6.76 -34.60
C LEU A 272 12.48 -7.88 -34.83
N ARG A 273 12.98 -9.10 -35.00
CA ARG A 273 12.21 -10.34 -34.91
C ARG A 273 12.73 -11.20 -33.77
N TYR A 274 11.82 -11.82 -33.02
CA TYR A 274 12.18 -12.74 -31.96
C TYR A 274 12.41 -14.16 -32.49
N VAL A 275 13.43 -14.84 -31.98
CA VAL A 275 13.67 -16.28 -32.17
C VAL A 275 13.53 -16.98 -30.82
N PRO A 276 12.44 -17.75 -30.60
CA PRO A 276 12.20 -18.46 -29.36
C PRO A 276 13.27 -19.51 -29.02
N GLY A 277 13.60 -19.63 -27.74
CA GLY A 277 14.37 -20.71 -27.15
C GLY A 277 13.56 -21.99 -26.92
N GLY A 278 12.22 -21.90 -26.91
CA GLY A 278 11.28 -23.01 -26.94
C GLY A 278 10.64 -23.37 -25.59
N ARG A 279 10.88 -22.58 -24.54
CA ARG A 279 10.29 -22.77 -23.19
C ARG A 279 9.69 -21.50 -22.60
N GLU A 280 9.57 -20.45 -23.39
CA GLU A 280 8.94 -19.20 -22.99
C GLU A 280 7.44 -19.43 -22.70
N PRO A 281 6.91 -18.90 -21.59
CA PRO A 281 5.46 -18.84 -21.39
C PRO A 281 4.85 -17.71 -22.22
N VAL A 282 3.53 -17.78 -22.45
CA VAL A 282 2.76 -16.60 -22.88
C VAL A 282 2.53 -15.70 -21.67
N LEU A 283 2.91 -14.43 -21.77
CA LEU A 283 2.78 -13.44 -20.70
C LEU A 283 1.44 -12.71 -20.83
N VAL A 284 0.60 -12.82 -19.80
CA VAL A 284 -0.67 -12.09 -19.69
C VAL A 284 -0.43 -10.86 -18.83
N VAL A 285 -0.23 -9.72 -19.46
CA VAL A 285 0.31 -8.50 -18.85
C VAL A 285 -0.80 -7.48 -18.58
N GLY A 286 -0.78 -6.85 -17.42
CA GLY A 286 -1.71 -5.77 -17.10
C GLY A 286 -1.29 -4.92 -15.91
N SER A 287 -2.02 -3.84 -15.68
CA SER A 287 -1.86 -3.03 -14.48
C SER A 287 -3.19 -2.42 -14.06
N ARG A 288 -3.28 -1.96 -12.81
CA ARG A 288 -4.49 -1.29 -12.31
C ARG A 288 -4.82 -0.02 -13.11
N THR A 289 -3.81 0.77 -13.47
CA THR A 289 -3.99 2.06 -14.14
C THR A 289 -4.07 1.98 -15.65
N GLY A 290 -3.64 0.86 -16.26
CA GLY A 290 -3.58 0.72 -17.72
C GLY A 290 -2.57 1.65 -18.42
N MET A 291 -1.63 2.26 -17.67
CA MET A 291 -0.64 3.16 -18.25
C MET A 291 0.39 2.41 -19.10
N VAL A 292 0.65 2.93 -20.30
CA VAL A 292 1.60 2.36 -21.27
C VAL A 292 2.91 3.13 -21.21
N TYR A 293 3.97 2.50 -20.69
CA TYR A 293 5.30 3.11 -20.62
C TYR A 293 5.94 3.17 -22.01
N ARG A 294 6.13 4.38 -22.53
CA ARG A 294 6.60 4.62 -23.91
C ARG A 294 8.12 4.72 -23.92
N PRO A 295 8.82 4.26 -24.97
CA PRO A 295 10.25 4.49 -25.07
C PRO A 295 10.62 5.97 -25.04
N LYS A 296 11.78 6.28 -24.47
CA LYS A 296 12.30 7.66 -24.47
C LYS A 296 12.59 8.14 -25.89
N PRO A 297 12.34 9.44 -26.21
CA PRO A 297 12.70 10.03 -27.50
C PRO A 297 14.19 9.86 -27.80
N ASP A 298 14.55 9.79 -29.07
CA ASP A 298 15.91 10.10 -29.48
C ASP A 298 16.19 11.61 -29.25
N THR A 299 17.34 11.93 -28.64
CA THR A 299 17.79 13.30 -28.42
C THR A 299 18.93 13.72 -29.34
N GLY A 300 19.51 12.78 -30.09
CA GLY A 300 20.75 12.97 -30.83
C GLY A 300 21.95 13.35 -29.95
N PRO A 301 23.09 13.72 -30.57
CA PRO A 301 24.35 13.97 -29.87
C PRO A 301 24.37 15.27 -29.06
N ASN A 302 23.41 16.18 -29.29
CA ASN A 302 23.30 17.45 -28.57
C ASN A 302 22.02 17.45 -27.74
N LEU A 303 22.16 17.31 -26.42
CA LEU A 303 21.04 17.38 -25.50
C LEU A 303 20.24 18.68 -25.71
N PRO A 304 18.96 18.59 -26.12
CA PRO A 304 18.12 19.75 -26.33
C PRO A 304 17.90 20.46 -25.00
N LYS A 305 17.88 21.81 -25.03
CA LYS A 305 17.71 22.66 -23.85
C LYS A 305 16.49 22.21 -23.02
N ARG A 306 16.64 22.26 -21.70
CA ARG A 306 15.55 22.00 -20.76
C ARG A 306 14.37 22.92 -21.05
N HIS A 307 13.15 22.37 -20.93
CA HIS A 307 11.94 23.18 -20.94
C HIS A 307 11.88 23.93 -19.61
N ARG A 308 11.70 25.24 -19.68
CA ARG A 308 11.42 26.07 -18.51
C ARG A 308 9.89 26.25 -18.46
N PRO A 309 9.23 25.86 -17.37
CA PRO A 309 7.79 26.10 -17.22
C PRO A 309 7.48 27.59 -17.43
N THR A 310 6.48 27.89 -18.25
CA THR A 310 5.98 29.26 -18.46
C THR A 310 4.59 29.47 -17.88
N VAL A 311 3.90 28.39 -17.54
CA VAL A 311 2.55 28.35 -16.97
C VAL A 311 2.60 27.92 -15.52
N LEU A 312 3.16 26.73 -15.24
CA LEU A 312 3.29 26.22 -13.87
C LEU A 312 4.66 26.67 -13.31
N THR A 313 4.83 27.98 -13.11
CA THR A 313 6.11 28.57 -12.67
C THR A 313 6.29 28.43 -11.16
N ASP A 314 7.50 28.72 -10.64
CA ASP A 314 7.77 28.69 -9.19
C ASP A 314 6.85 29.64 -8.43
N GLU A 315 6.53 30.81 -8.99
CA GLU A 315 5.59 31.77 -8.39
C GLU A 315 4.17 31.20 -8.31
N VAL A 316 3.72 30.45 -9.33
CA VAL A 316 2.41 29.79 -9.33
C VAL A 316 2.39 28.66 -8.30
N ILE A 317 3.51 27.94 -8.12
CA ILE A 317 3.61 26.92 -7.07
C ILE A 317 3.53 27.58 -5.69
N ASP A 318 4.22 28.70 -5.46
CA ASP A 318 4.11 29.47 -4.21
C ASP A 318 2.65 29.89 -3.94
N GLU A 319 1.96 30.43 -4.95
CA GLU A 319 0.54 30.81 -4.85
C GLU A 319 -0.37 29.63 -4.50
N LEU A 320 -0.24 28.51 -5.22
CA LEU A 320 -1.05 27.30 -5.00
C LEU A 320 -0.76 26.67 -3.63
N SER A 321 0.50 26.66 -3.20
CA SER A 321 0.91 26.10 -1.90
C SER A 321 0.39 26.92 -0.72
N GLY A 322 0.08 28.21 -0.93
CA GLY A 322 -0.45 29.09 0.12
C GLY A 322 -1.94 28.92 0.41
N ARG A 323 -2.66 28.03 -0.30
CA ARG A 323 -4.11 27.86 -0.13
C ARG A 323 -4.45 27.05 1.13
N VAL A 324 -5.24 27.65 2.02
CA VAL A 324 -5.60 27.10 3.35
C VAL A 324 -6.27 25.72 3.29
N HIS A 325 -7.12 25.48 2.29
CA HIS A 325 -7.84 24.21 2.15
C HIS A 325 -7.13 23.19 1.23
N GLY A 326 -5.94 23.53 0.76
CA GLY A 326 -5.25 22.79 -0.28
C GLY A 326 -5.81 22.99 -1.68
N ILE A 327 -5.19 22.30 -2.63
CA ILE A 327 -5.58 22.27 -4.04
C ILE A 327 -6.10 20.88 -4.42
N ASP A 328 -7.01 20.85 -5.40
CA ASP A 328 -7.40 19.63 -6.09
C ASP A 328 -6.64 19.52 -7.41
N TYR A 329 -6.12 18.34 -7.70
CA TYR A 329 -5.34 18.10 -8.90
C TYR A 329 -6.15 18.32 -10.18
N GLU A 330 -7.38 17.79 -10.25
CA GLU A 330 -8.18 17.85 -11.47
C GLU A 330 -8.64 19.28 -11.76
N ASP A 331 -9.04 20.00 -10.72
CA ASP A 331 -9.60 21.34 -10.88
C ASP A 331 -8.52 22.43 -10.97
N ASP A 332 -7.45 22.32 -10.19
CA ASP A 332 -6.45 23.41 -10.08
C ASP A 332 -5.19 23.18 -10.91
N VAL A 333 -4.70 21.94 -11.02
CA VAL A 333 -3.36 21.66 -11.57
C VAL A 333 -3.42 21.13 -13.00
N LEU A 334 -4.32 20.19 -13.27
CA LEU A 334 -4.45 19.55 -14.57
C LEU A 334 -4.69 20.58 -15.72
N PRO A 335 -5.54 21.61 -15.58
CA PRO A 335 -5.70 22.64 -16.61
C PRO A 335 -4.41 23.43 -16.89
N LEU A 336 -3.58 23.64 -15.87
CA LEU A 336 -2.28 24.31 -16.00
C LEU A 336 -1.27 23.43 -16.74
N ILE A 337 -1.28 22.12 -16.48
CA ILE A 337 -0.47 21.14 -17.22
C ILE A 337 -0.83 21.18 -18.70
N PHE A 338 -2.13 21.12 -19.03
CA PHE A 338 -2.57 21.18 -20.43
C PHE A 338 -2.13 22.47 -21.10
N ARG A 339 -2.30 23.62 -20.44
CA ARG A 339 -1.86 24.91 -20.97
C ARG A 339 -0.34 24.94 -21.20
N GLU A 340 0.45 24.41 -20.28
CA GLU A 340 1.92 24.30 -20.43
C GLU A 340 2.31 23.46 -21.65
N LEU A 341 1.64 22.32 -21.88
CA LEU A 341 1.93 21.45 -23.03
C LEU A 341 1.57 22.12 -24.37
N THR A 342 0.40 22.76 -24.42
CA THR A 342 -0.08 23.52 -25.58
C THR A 342 0.89 24.67 -25.93
N ASP A 343 1.34 25.44 -24.94
CA ASP A 343 2.29 26.54 -25.15
C ASP A 343 3.68 26.04 -25.55
N ALA A 344 4.14 24.93 -24.98
CA ALA A 344 5.41 24.30 -25.32
C ALA A 344 5.46 23.82 -26.78
N LEU A 345 4.33 23.37 -27.32
CA LEU A 345 4.18 22.99 -28.73
C LEU A 345 4.06 24.21 -29.65
N ALA A 346 3.19 25.16 -29.30
CA ALA A 346 2.96 26.38 -30.07
C ALA A 346 4.25 27.19 -30.28
N SER A 347 5.04 27.35 -29.21
CA SER A 347 6.32 28.08 -29.22
C SER A 347 7.37 27.45 -30.16
N ARG A 348 7.19 26.18 -30.55
CA ARG A 348 8.07 25.46 -31.48
C ARG A 348 7.46 25.30 -32.88
N GLY A 349 6.35 25.98 -33.15
CA GLY A 349 5.69 25.98 -34.45
C GLY A 349 4.85 24.74 -34.75
N PHE A 350 4.53 23.92 -33.73
CA PHE A 350 3.59 22.81 -33.87
C PHE A 350 2.16 23.31 -33.65
N THR A 351 1.21 22.78 -34.43
CA THR A 351 -0.21 23.00 -34.18
C THR A 351 -0.56 22.46 -32.80
N PRO A 352 -1.10 23.29 -31.88
CA PRO A 352 -1.46 22.81 -30.57
C PRO A 352 -2.64 21.83 -30.68
N PRO A 353 -2.58 20.68 -29.99
CA PRO A 353 -3.70 19.74 -29.90
C PRO A 353 -4.86 20.32 -29.10
N GLU A 354 -6.08 19.83 -29.36
CA GLU A 354 -7.24 20.10 -28.50
C GLU A 354 -7.06 19.40 -27.14
N PHE A 355 -7.81 19.82 -26.12
CA PHE A 355 -7.71 19.25 -24.77
C PHE A 355 -7.89 17.72 -24.77
N ASP A 356 -8.95 17.24 -25.43
CA ASP A 356 -9.29 15.80 -25.51
C ASP A 356 -8.18 14.98 -26.19
N ASP A 357 -7.44 15.57 -27.14
CA ASP A 357 -6.32 14.91 -27.80
C ASP A 357 -5.12 14.74 -26.86
N VAL A 358 -4.80 15.76 -26.05
CA VAL A 358 -3.73 15.67 -25.05
C VAL A 358 -4.12 14.71 -23.93
N GLU A 359 -5.39 14.73 -23.51
CA GLU A 359 -5.89 13.81 -22.50
C GLU A 359 -5.79 12.36 -22.99
N ALA A 360 -6.18 12.10 -24.24
CA ALA A 360 -6.02 10.79 -24.88
C ALA A 360 -4.54 10.40 -25.07
N GLU A 361 -3.63 11.36 -25.31
CA GLU A 361 -2.19 11.10 -25.36
C GLU A 361 -1.63 10.72 -23.98
N LEU A 362 -2.03 11.40 -22.91
CA LEU A 362 -1.63 11.08 -21.54
C LEU A 362 -2.22 9.74 -21.08
N PHE A 363 -3.47 9.48 -21.44
CA PHE A 363 -4.29 8.37 -20.97
C PHE A 363 -4.82 7.52 -22.13
N PRO A 364 -3.96 6.74 -22.80
CA PRO A 364 -4.29 6.09 -24.07
C PRO A 364 -5.40 5.04 -24.02
N LEU A 365 -5.69 4.50 -22.84
CA LEU A 365 -6.78 3.55 -22.58
C LEU A 365 -7.97 4.21 -21.86
N GLY A 366 -7.98 5.54 -21.76
CA GLY A 366 -8.95 6.31 -21.00
C GLY A 366 -8.83 6.13 -19.48
N ARG A 367 -9.78 6.73 -18.76
CA ARG A 367 -9.96 6.56 -17.30
C ARG A 367 -11.04 5.54 -16.94
N ARG A 368 -11.62 4.84 -17.94
CA ARG A 368 -12.77 3.92 -17.80
C ARG A 368 -12.44 2.53 -18.37
N ALA A 369 -13.29 1.54 -18.07
CA ALA A 369 -13.12 0.17 -18.54
C ALA A 369 -13.22 0.07 -20.08
N VAL A 370 -12.27 -0.66 -20.66
CA VAL A 370 -12.18 -0.98 -22.10
C VAL A 370 -12.15 -2.51 -22.20
N SER A 371 -12.71 -3.09 -23.27
CA SER A 371 -12.64 -4.55 -23.50
C SER A 371 -11.18 -5.00 -23.64
N ALA A 372 -10.84 -6.26 -23.30
CA ALA A 372 -9.44 -6.71 -23.36
C ALA A 372 -8.88 -6.74 -24.78
N GLU A 373 -9.70 -7.08 -25.79
CA GLU A 373 -9.28 -7.09 -27.20
C GLU A 373 -8.93 -5.67 -27.69
N ASP A 374 -9.80 -4.70 -27.39
CA ASP A 374 -9.56 -3.29 -27.68
C ASP A 374 -8.35 -2.76 -26.90
N ALA A 375 -8.19 -3.18 -25.64
CA ALA A 375 -7.08 -2.77 -24.79
C ALA A 375 -5.73 -3.32 -25.29
N HIS A 376 -5.69 -4.58 -25.76
CA HIS A 376 -4.49 -5.15 -26.36
C HIS A 376 -4.11 -4.40 -27.64
N ALA A 377 -5.04 -4.27 -28.58
CA ALA A 377 -4.80 -3.58 -29.85
C ALA A 377 -4.32 -2.14 -29.62
N ARG A 378 -4.96 -1.41 -28.70
CA ARG A 378 -4.61 -0.02 -28.39
C ARG A 378 -3.26 0.11 -27.69
N THR A 379 -2.93 -0.81 -26.77
CA THR A 379 -1.61 -0.84 -26.11
C THR A 379 -0.50 -1.07 -27.13
N VAL A 380 -0.69 -2.03 -28.04
CA VAL A 380 0.26 -2.34 -29.11
C VAL A 380 0.41 -1.15 -30.07
N GLU A 381 -0.68 -0.47 -30.43
CA GLU A 381 -0.66 0.72 -31.28
C GLU A 381 0.19 1.83 -30.66
N VAL A 382 -0.03 2.13 -29.37
CA VAL A 382 0.72 3.18 -28.64
C VAL A 382 2.19 2.83 -28.54
N LEU A 383 2.53 1.59 -28.18
CA LEU A 383 3.92 1.13 -28.11
C LEU A 383 4.59 1.17 -29.48
N ARG A 384 3.91 0.73 -30.54
CA ARG A 384 4.44 0.74 -31.91
C ARG A 384 4.68 2.17 -32.40
N ALA A 385 3.71 3.07 -32.20
CA ALA A 385 3.84 4.46 -32.58
C ALA A 385 5.01 5.15 -31.83
N ALA A 386 5.11 4.96 -30.51
CA ALA A 386 6.18 5.56 -29.72
C ALA A 386 7.57 4.97 -30.05
N THR A 387 7.66 3.66 -30.28
CA THR A 387 8.91 3.00 -30.68
C THR A 387 9.39 3.49 -32.04
N VAL A 388 8.51 3.50 -33.05
CA VAL A 388 8.84 3.98 -34.40
C VAL A 388 9.23 5.46 -34.39
N ARG A 389 8.54 6.30 -33.60
CA ARG A 389 8.93 7.72 -33.44
C ARG A 389 10.30 7.87 -32.79
N SER A 390 10.58 7.07 -31.76
CA SER A 390 11.87 7.13 -31.04
C SER A 390 13.04 6.58 -31.87
N MET A 391 12.79 5.76 -32.90
CA MET A 391 13.80 5.31 -33.86
C MET A 391 14.12 6.35 -34.95
N ARG A 392 13.36 7.46 -35.04
CA ARG A 392 13.59 8.52 -36.03
C ARG A 392 14.46 9.63 -35.44
N GLU A 393 15.54 9.97 -36.14
CA GLU A 393 16.40 11.12 -35.81
C GLU A 393 15.66 12.45 -36.09
N PRO A 394 15.77 13.43 -35.18
CA PRO A 394 14.92 13.50 -34.00
C PRO A 394 13.50 14.01 -34.32
N ASP A 395 12.49 13.38 -33.75
CA ASP A 395 11.11 13.87 -33.78
C ASP A 395 10.94 15.08 -32.85
N GLY A 396 10.89 16.29 -33.45
CA GLY A 396 10.82 17.54 -32.71
C GLY A 396 9.55 17.73 -31.87
N ARG A 397 8.41 17.15 -32.27
CA ARG A 397 7.15 17.23 -31.48
C ARG A 397 7.25 16.32 -30.26
N TRP A 398 7.69 15.08 -30.48
CA TRP A 398 7.87 14.09 -29.42
C TRP A 398 8.84 14.59 -28.33
N LEU A 399 9.96 15.16 -28.77
CA LEU A 399 10.95 15.73 -27.88
C LEU A 399 10.43 16.94 -27.07
N ALA A 400 9.63 17.82 -27.69
CA ALA A 400 9.04 18.97 -27.02
C ALA A 400 8.09 18.52 -25.88
N LEU A 401 7.21 17.57 -26.16
CA LEU A 401 6.29 17.01 -25.16
C LEU A 401 7.03 16.33 -24.02
N PHE A 402 8.01 15.48 -24.33
CA PHE A 402 8.82 14.81 -23.31
C PHE A 402 9.49 15.81 -22.36
N ARG A 403 10.08 16.89 -22.88
CA ARG A 403 10.73 17.92 -22.06
C ARG A 403 9.73 18.72 -21.23
N ALA A 404 8.59 19.09 -21.80
CA ALA A 404 7.54 19.81 -21.09
C ALA A 404 6.95 18.95 -19.95
N LEU A 405 6.63 17.68 -20.21
CA LEU A 405 6.13 16.74 -19.20
C LEU A 405 7.16 16.46 -18.09
N THR A 406 8.44 16.39 -18.42
CA THR A 406 9.52 16.26 -17.42
C THR A 406 9.54 17.47 -16.49
N ALA A 407 9.46 18.68 -17.04
CA ALA A 407 9.44 19.91 -16.26
C ALA A 407 8.16 20.02 -15.40
N VAL A 408 7.00 19.66 -15.95
CA VAL A 408 5.71 19.60 -15.24
C VAL A 408 5.77 18.62 -14.07
N LYS A 409 6.32 17.42 -14.28
CA LYS A 409 6.48 16.42 -13.22
C LYS A 409 7.30 16.95 -12.05
N ASP A 410 8.36 17.70 -12.32
CA ASP A 410 9.16 18.34 -11.28
C ASP A 410 8.36 19.39 -10.50
N GLN A 411 7.49 20.16 -11.16
CA GLN A 411 6.62 21.13 -10.49
C GLN A 411 5.53 20.48 -9.63
N VAL A 412 4.92 19.39 -10.12
CA VAL A 412 3.92 18.62 -9.34
C VAL A 412 4.57 18.02 -8.10
N ASN A 413 5.81 17.53 -8.20
CA ASN A 413 6.56 17.05 -7.04
C ASN A 413 6.81 18.17 -6.00
N LYS A 414 7.15 19.39 -6.44
CA LYS A 414 7.30 20.54 -5.52
C LYS A 414 5.99 20.89 -4.80
N LEU A 415 4.85 20.84 -5.49
CA LEU A 415 3.54 21.04 -4.85
C LEU A 415 3.26 19.96 -3.81
N ALA A 416 3.57 18.70 -4.11
CA ALA A 416 3.45 17.59 -3.16
C ALA A 416 4.38 17.75 -1.95
N GLU A 417 5.64 18.15 -2.17
CA GLU A 417 6.63 18.41 -1.11
C GLU A 417 6.18 19.49 -0.13
N ARG A 418 5.51 20.53 -0.64
CA ARG A 418 4.98 21.63 0.17
C ARG A 418 3.64 21.31 0.83
N GLY A 419 3.14 20.09 0.64
CA GLY A 419 1.84 19.68 1.12
C GLY A 419 0.69 20.52 0.57
N ALA A 420 0.80 20.98 -0.69
CA ALA A 420 -0.21 21.84 -1.29
C ALA A 420 -1.53 21.11 -1.57
N PHE A 421 -1.47 19.80 -1.87
CA PHE A 421 -2.65 19.01 -2.21
C PHE A 421 -3.51 18.69 -0.99
N SER A 422 -4.83 18.72 -1.17
CA SER A 422 -5.73 18.09 -0.19
C SER A 422 -5.40 16.59 -0.06
N THR A 423 -5.62 16.01 1.12
CA THR A 423 -5.36 14.58 1.37
C THR A 423 -6.07 13.69 0.35
N GLY A 424 -7.35 13.99 0.07
CA GLY A 424 -8.16 13.25 -0.89
C GLY A 424 -7.60 13.31 -2.32
N SER A 425 -7.22 14.49 -2.79
CA SER A 425 -6.64 14.63 -4.15
C SER A 425 -5.26 14.00 -4.25
N TYR A 426 -4.42 14.11 -3.22
CA TYR A 426 -3.12 13.46 -3.22
C TYR A 426 -3.24 11.94 -3.35
N LEU A 427 -4.12 11.30 -2.57
CA LEU A 427 -4.30 9.84 -2.59
C LEU A 427 -4.93 9.37 -3.91
N ARG A 428 -6.00 10.01 -4.35
CA ARG A 428 -6.77 9.61 -5.53
C ARG A 428 -6.03 9.93 -6.84
N ASP A 429 -5.49 11.13 -6.96
CA ASP A 429 -5.02 11.68 -8.22
C ASP A 429 -3.50 11.54 -8.35
N ILE A 430 -2.75 12.04 -7.36
CA ILE A 430 -1.27 12.00 -7.39
C ILE A 430 -0.76 10.58 -7.23
N GLN A 431 -1.08 9.88 -6.13
CA GLN A 431 -0.64 8.51 -5.90
C GLN A 431 -1.38 7.49 -6.78
N GLY A 432 -2.62 7.77 -7.17
CA GLY A 432 -3.40 6.91 -8.05
C GLY A 432 -2.90 6.91 -9.48
N PHE A 433 -3.48 7.77 -10.31
CA PHE A 433 -3.33 7.70 -11.76
C PHE A 433 -2.18 8.57 -12.30
N LEU A 434 -2.04 9.79 -11.79
CA LEU A 434 -1.18 10.80 -12.40
C LEU A 434 0.30 10.45 -12.31
N ARG A 435 0.77 10.03 -11.13
CA ARG A 435 2.18 9.64 -10.96
C ARG A 435 2.62 8.65 -12.02
N ASN A 436 1.76 7.68 -12.32
CA ASN A 436 2.02 6.66 -13.34
C ASN A 436 1.91 7.21 -14.75
N ALA A 437 0.98 8.11 -15.03
CA ALA A 437 0.86 8.76 -16.33
C ALA A 437 2.07 9.63 -16.67
N LEU A 438 2.49 10.55 -15.78
CA LEU A 438 3.71 11.33 -15.96
C LEU A 438 4.93 10.41 -16.07
N ALA A 439 5.05 9.39 -15.21
CA ALA A 439 6.14 8.43 -15.28
C ALA A 439 6.16 7.64 -16.60
N SER A 440 4.99 7.29 -17.18
CA SER A 440 4.88 6.58 -18.47
C SER A 440 5.49 7.35 -19.65
N TRP A 441 5.65 8.66 -19.49
CA TRP A 441 6.28 9.56 -20.46
C TRP A 441 7.73 9.89 -20.10
N THR A 442 7.98 10.25 -18.85
CA THR A 442 9.29 10.80 -18.42
C THR A 442 10.28 9.71 -17.99
N SER A 443 9.76 8.54 -17.61
CA SER A 443 10.51 7.42 -17.04
C SER A 443 10.34 6.16 -17.90
N GLY A 444 10.16 6.34 -19.21
CA GLY A 444 10.09 5.26 -20.19
C GLY A 444 11.39 4.45 -20.34
N PRO A 445 11.32 3.24 -20.92
CA PRO A 445 12.49 2.42 -21.17
C PRO A 445 13.32 2.92 -22.38
N PRO A 446 14.54 2.40 -22.58
CA PRO A 446 15.29 2.56 -23.83
C PRO A 446 14.51 2.08 -25.06
N VAL A 447 14.75 2.67 -26.23
CA VAL A 447 14.05 2.31 -27.49
C VAL A 447 14.15 0.82 -27.82
N ILE A 448 15.30 0.21 -27.57
CA ILE A 448 15.53 -1.23 -27.77
C ILE A 448 14.53 -2.10 -27.00
N ARG A 449 14.05 -1.67 -25.83
CA ARG A 449 13.03 -2.40 -25.06
C ARG A 449 11.66 -2.34 -25.70
N GLY A 450 11.32 -1.21 -26.33
CA GLY A 450 10.11 -1.09 -27.14
C GLY A 450 10.16 -2.05 -28.34
N GLN A 451 11.31 -2.11 -29.02
CA GLN A 451 11.53 -3.04 -30.13
C GLN A 451 11.42 -4.51 -29.69
N GLN A 452 12.07 -4.87 -28.56
CA GLN A 452 12.01 -6.22 -27.99
C GLN A 452 10.60 -6.63 -27.59
N LEU A 453 9.84 -5.74 -26.91
CA LEU A 453 8.47 -6.02 -26.51
C LEU A 453 7.56 -6.24 -27.73
N LEU A 454 7.67 -5.39 -28.76
CA LEU A 454 6.89 -5.55 -29.98
C LEU A 454 7.25 -6.84 -30.74
N ALA A 455 8.52 -7.24 -30.75
CA ALA A 455 8.94 -8.51 -31.34
C ALA A 455 8.38 -9.73 -30.59
N LEU A 456 8.22 -9.64 -29.26
CA LEU A 456 7.57 -10.68 -28.46
C LEU A 456 6.05 -10.72 -28.67
N VAL A 457 5.41 -9.55 -28.84
CA VAL A 457 3.99 -9.45 -29.22
C VAL A 457 3.76 -10.10 -30.60
N ASP A 458 4.56 -9.74 -31.60
CA ASP A 458 4.43 -10.29 -32.95
C ASP A 458 4.74 -11.81 -32.99
N ALA A 459 5.50 -12.33 -32.01
CA ALA A 459 5.74 -13.77 -31.79
C ALA A 459 4.63 -14.48 -31.00
N GLY A 460 3.60 -13.78 -30.53
CA GLY A 460 2.48 -14.34 -29.76
C GLY A 460 2.82 -14.68 -28.30
N LEU A 461 3.87 -14.08 -27.74
CA LEU A 461 4.33 -14.36 -26.36
C LEU A 461 3.85 -13.33 -25.33
N VAL A 462 3.17 -12.25 -25.76
CA VAL A 462 2.67 -11.21 -24.86
C VAL A 462 1.24 -10.83 -25.24
N GLU A 463 0.33 -10.99 -24.29
CA GLU A 463 -1.08 -10.54 -24.34
C GLU A 463 -1.26 -9.41 -23.32
N PHE A 464 -1.98 -8.34 -23.69
CA PHE A 464 -2.24 -7.22 -22.78
C PHE A 464 -3.70 -7.24 -22.38
N THR A 465 -3.96 -7.11 -21.08
CA THR A 465 -5.31 -7.22 -20.52
C THR A 465 -6.02 -5.86 -20.40
N GLY A 466 -5.27 -4.75 -20.35
CA GLY A 466 -5.80 -3.40 -20.20
C GLY A 466 -5.80 -2.87 -18.75
N PRO A 467 -6.54 -1.77 -18.47
CA PRO A 467 -6.68 -1.23 -17.13
C PRO A 467 -7.52 -2.15 -16.23
N GLY A 468 -7.36 -2.02 -14.91
CA GLY A 468 -8.17 -2.76 -13.94
C GLY A 468 -7.86 -4.25 -13.86
N MET A 469 -6.65 -4.68 -14.23
CA MET A 469 -6.21 -6.08 -14.06
C MET A 469 -6.41 -6.52 -12.60
N TYR A 470 -7.25 -7.54 -12.41
CA TYR A 470 -7.47 -8.20 -11.14
C TYR A 470 -7.02 -9.66 -11.23
N ILE A 471 -6.32 -10.12 -10.21
CA ILE A 471 -5.82 -11.49 -10.14
C ILE A 471 -6.48 -12.16 -8.94
N GLY A 472 -7.14 -13.29 -9.20
CA GLY A 472 -7.77 -14.17 -8.23
C GLY A 472 -7.20 -15.58 -8.31
N LYS A 473 -7.81 -16.48 -7.52
CA LYS A 473 -7.49 -17.90 -7.49
C LYS A 473 -8.67 -18.64 -8.09
N ASP A 474 -8.44 -19.47 -9.11
CA ASP A 474 -9.48 -20.35 -9.63
C ASP A 474 -9.35 -21.73 -8.99
N VAL A 475 -10.19 -21.98 -7.99
CA VAL A 475 -10.16 -23.22 -7.19
C VAL A 475 -10.47 -24.46 -8.01
N HIS A 476 -11.16 -24.32 -9.14
CA HIS A 476 -11.52 -25.45 -10.00
C HIS A 476 -10.33 -25.97 -10.80
N SER A 477 -9.61 -25.09 -11.48
CA SER A 477 -8.42 -25.46 -12.27
C SER A 477 -7.15 -25.54 -11.43
N GLY A 478 -7.16 -25.01 -10.20
CA GLY A 478 -5.95 -24.87 -9.39
C GLY A 478 -4.97 -23.85 -9.97
N ARG A 479 -5.43 -22.91 -10.81
CA ARG A 479 -4.59 -21.89 -11.49
C ARG A 479 -4.92 -20.48 -10.99
N PHE A 480 -4.11 -19.50 -11.38
CA PHE A 480 -4.44 -18.08 -11.18
C PHE A 480 -5.46 -17.63 -12.23
N LEU A 481 -6.44 -16.84 -11.80
CA LEU A 481 -7.46 -16.26 -12.67
C LEU A 481 -7.18 -14.77 -12.87
N VAL A 482 -6.94 -14.35 -14.11
CA VAL A 482 -6.74 -12.95 -14.46
C VAL A 482 -7.99 -12.40 -15.12
N HIS A 483 -8.57 -11.37 -14.53
CA HIS A 483 -9.67 -10.59 -15.08
C HIS A 483 -9.18 -9.23 -15.56
N ALA A 484 -9.71 -8.77 -16.69
CA ALA A 484 -9.63 -7.36 -17.07
C ALA A 484 -10.86 -6.90 -17.86
N GLY A 485 -11.24 -5.64 -17.65
CA GLY A 485 -12.27 -4.97 -18.46
C GLY A 485 -13.65 -5.62 -18.49
N GLY A 486 -13.99 -6.48 -17.52
CA GLY A 486 -15.32 -7.05 -17.35
C GLY A 486 -15.69 -8.22 -18.28
N THR A 487 -14.81 -8.70 -19.17
CA THR A 487 -15.20 -9.73 -20.16
C THR A 487 -14.18 -10.84 -20.43
N SER A 488 -12.90 -10.68 -20.08
CA SER A 488 -11.86 -11.67 -20.41
C SER A 488 -11.25 -12.27 -19.16
N ALA A 489 -11.18 -13.61 -19.13
CA ALA A 489 -10.60 -14.41 -18.06
C ALA A 489 -9.47 -15.28 -18.62
N HIS A 490 -8.25 -15.12 -18.10
CA HIS A 490 -7.12 -15.98 -18.44
C HIS A 490 -6.78 -16.85 -17.23
N LEU A 491 -6.65 -18.16 -17.46
CA LEU A 491 -6.05 -19.06 -16.49
C LEU A 491 -4.53 -19.08 -16.68
N CYS A 492 -3.78 -18.87 -15.61
CA CYS A 492 -2.33 -18.77 -15.63
C CYS A 492 -1.68 -19.76 -14.64
N ASP A 493 -0.63 -20.44 -15.09
CA ASP A 493 0.17 -21.37 -14.29
C ASP A 493 1.24 -20.67 -13.46
N GLY A 494 1.31 -19.34 -13.55
CA GLY A 494 2.17 -18.55 -12.71
C GLY A 494 1.76 -17.10 -12.61
N LEU A 495 2.31 -16.44 -11.59
CA LEU A 495 2.13 -15.03 -11.30
C LEU A 495 3.47 -14.36 -11.00
N LEU A 496 3.79 -13.32 -11.77
CA LEU A 496 4.93 -12.45 -11.59
C LEU A 496 4.44 -11.03 -11.24
N MET A 497 4.73 -10.57 -10.02
CA MET A 497 4.48 -9.19 -9.62
C MET A 497 5.66 -8.31 -10.04
N ALA A 498 5.59 -7.74 -11.25
CA ALA A 498 6.67 -7.02 -11.91
C ALA A 498 6.81 -5.55 -11.44
N HIS A 499 6.89 -5.34 -10.13
CA HIS A 499 7.16 -4.04 -9.51
C HIS A 499 8.06 -4.20 -8.29
N LEU A 500 8.69 -3.10 -7.85
CA LEU A 500 9.44 -3.10 -6.59
C LEU A 500 8.47 -3.13 -5.40
N PRO A 501 8.91 -3.66 -4.24
CA PRO A 501 8.18 -3.46 -3.00
C PRO A 501 8.05 -1.96 -2.67
N ALA A 502 6.95 -1.60 -2.02
CA ALA A 502 6.74 -0.24 -1.55
C ALA A 502 7.78 0.16 -0.50
N VAL A 503 8.02 1.47 -0.37
CA VAL A 503 8.70 2.03 0.80
C VAL A 503 7.70 1.96 1.94
N ASP A 504 7.99 1.10 2.92
CA ASP A 504 7.08 0.81 4.02
C ASP A 504 7.91 0.44 5.25
N LEU A 505 8.01 1.40 6.17
CA LEU A 505 8.80 1.31 7.39
C LEU A 505 8.40 0.11 8.23
N ASP A 506 7.09 -0.12 8.34
CA ASP A 506 6.52 -1.15 9.20
C ASP A 506 6.69 -2.54 8.57
N ALA A 507 6.71 -2.62 7.24
CA ALA A 507 6.94 -3.86 6.51
C ALA A 507 8.42 -4.21 6.31
N TYR A 508 9.40 -3.35 6.60
CA TYR A 508 10.80 -3.66 6.32
C TYR A 508 11.28 -4.92 7.06
N THR A 509 12.00 -5.80 6.36
CA THR A 509 12.61 -7.03 6.92
C THR A 509 14.06 -6.84 7.35
N SER A 510 14.64 -5.66 7.09
CA SER A 510 15.98 -5.31 7.55
C SER A 510 16.08 -5.37 9.08
N PRO A 511 16.98 -6.19 9.65
CA PRO A 511 17.15 -6.31 11.10
C PRO A 511 17.47 -4.98 11.78
N LEU A 512 18.32 -4.17 11.14
CA LEU A 512 18.69 -2.84 11.60
C LEU A 512 17.48 -1.91 11.69
N ILE A 513 16.66 -1.84 10.64
CA ILE A 513 15.49 -0.95 10.65
C ILE A 513 14.45 -1.45 11.65
N ARG A 514 14.23 -2.78 11.75
CA ARG A 514 13.34 -3.36 12.76
C ARG A 514 13.76 -3.05 14.19
N SER A 515 15.06 -3.11 14.50
CA SER A 515 15.52 -2.79 15.84
C SER A 515 15.31 -1.31 16.16
N MET A 516 15.59 -0.43 15.20
CA MET A 516 15.33 1.01 15.31
C MET A 516 13.84 1.34 15.51
N VAL A 517 12.95 0.74 14.71
CA VAL A 517 11.49 0.93 14.86
C VAL A 517 11.02 0.46 16.24
N ARG A 518 11.42 -0.74 16.69
CA ARG A 518 11.03 -1.28 17.99
C ARG A 518 11.46 -0.42 19.18
N ARG A 519 12.58 0.29 19.06
CA ARG A 519 13.08 1.21 20.10
C ARG A 519 12.52 2.63 19.97
N GLY A 520 11.81 2.94 18.87
CA GLY A 520 11.37 4.29 18.57
C GLY A 520 12.51 5.21 18.12
N ASP A 521 13.62 4.67 17.61
CA ASP A 521 14.73 5.43 17.03
C ASP A 521 14.35 6.11 15.71
N VAL A 522 13.31 5.61 15.04
CA VAL A 522 12.73 6.13 13.79
C VAL A 522 11.21 5.97 13.84
N VAL A 523 10.50 6.89 13.17
CA VAL A 523 9.03 6.82 12.99
C VAL A 523 8.64 7.01 11.53
N ASN A 524 7.40 6.66 11.22
CA ASN A 524 6.83 6.77 9.88
C ASN A 524 6.52 8.23 9.56
N ALA A 525 7.01 8.71 8.42
CA ALA A 525 6.74 10.05 7.93
C ALA A 525 5.29 10.18 7.53
N ARG A 526 4.67 11.31 7.88
CA ARG A 526 3.28 11.61 7.49
C ARG A 526 3.25 12.46 6.23
N LEU A 527 2.18 12.28 5.46
CA LEU A 527 1.98 13.07 4.26
C LEU A 527 1.89 14.56 4.63
N ALA A 528 2.68 15.40 3.97
CA ALA A 528 2.50 16.84 4.06
C ALA A 528 1.15 17.20 3.40
N THR A 529 0.20 17.71 4.19
CA THR A 529 -1.08 18.21 3.69
C THR A 529 -1.51 19.43 4.52
N PRO A 530 -2.46 20.25 4.02
CA PRO A 530 -3.01 21.37 4.80
C PRO A 530 -3.85 20.91 6.00
N GLN A 531 -4.14 19.61 6.10
CA GLN A 531 -4.92 18.95 7.17
C GLN A 531 -4.04 17.87 7.84
N PRO A 532 -2.97 18.26 8.57
CA PRO A 532 -1.93 17.34 9.02
C PRO A 532 -2.40 16.30 10.05
N ASP A 533 -3.45 16.60 10.81
CA ASP A 533 -3.98 15.70 11.85
C ASP A 533 -4.52 14.37 11.25
N ASP A 534 -5.01 14.42 10.01
CA ASP A 534 -5.56 13.29 9.26
C ASP A 534 -4.61 12.74 8.19
N ALA A 535 -3.36 13.24 8.14
CA ALA A 535 -2.40 12.85 7.13
C ALA A 535 -1.98 11.37 7.28
N PRO A 536 -2.13 10.54 6.24
CA PRO A 536 -1.74 9.14 6.28
C PRO A 536 -0.22 9.00 6.38
N ALA A 537 0.21 7.87 6.93
CA ALA A 537 1.60 7.44 6.89
C ALA A 537 2.06 7.24 5.43
N THR A 538 3.29 7.62 5.14
CA THR A 538 3.88 7.52 3.80
C THR A 538 4.67 6.23 3.60
N GLY A 539 4.98 5.51 4.69
CA GLY A 539 5.89 4.38 4.72
C GLY A 539 7.37 4.78 4.73
N SER A 540 7.70 6.06 4.53
CA SER A 540 9.08 6.55 4.64
C SER A 540 9.46 6.79 6.11
N ILE A 541 10.75 6.82 6.42
CA ILE A 541 11.27 7.29 7.71
C ILE A 541 11.14 8.82 7.77
N GLU A 542 10.60 9.33 8.88
CA GLU A 542 10.52 10.76 9.18
C GLU A 542 11.91 11.32 9.44
N VAL A 543 12.23 12.44 8.79
CA VAL A 543 13.51 13.14 8.96
C VAL A 543 13.33 14.65 9.08
N ALA A 544 13.87 15.21 10.17
CA ALA A 544 13.99 16.64 10.35
C ALA A 544 15.08 17.21 9.43
N GLU A 545 14.83 18.41 8.91
CA GLU A 545 15.76 19.11 8.01
C GLU A 545 16.27 18.22 6.86
N ARG A 546 15.40 17.31 6.40
CA ARG A 546 15.61 16.31 5.34
C ARG A 546 16.66 15.24 5.62
N LEU A 547 17.35 15.23 6.77
CA LEU A 547 18.50 14.35 7.00
C LEU A 547 18.44 13.59 8.32
N PHE A 548 17.97 14.23 9.39
CA PHE A 548 18.10 13.70 10.74
C PHE A 548 16.88 12.85 11.09
N PRO A 549 17.04 11.56 11.45
CA PRO A 549 15.88 10.74 11.80
C PRO A 549 15.19 11.32 13.04
N VAL A 550 13.87 11.28 13.01
CA VAL A 550 13.01 11.69 14.13
C VAL A 550 12.62 10.47 14.95
N THR A 551 12.82 10.56 16.26
CA THR A 551 12.45 9.51 17.22
C THR A 551 10.96 9.54 17.54
N ALA A 552 10.45 8.50 18.21
CA ALA A 552 9.07 8.46 18.71
C ALA A 552 8.76 9.55 19.74
N ALA A 553 9.77 10.13 20.38
CA ALA A 553 9.62 11.28 21.27
C ALA A 553 9.46 12.61 20.51
N GLY A 554 9.68 12.64 19.20
CA GLY A 554 9.70 13.84 18.36
C GLY A 554 11.07 14.51 18.24
N ASP A 555 12.10 13.93 18.86
CA ASP A 555 13.46 14.48 18.83
C ASP A 555 14.21 14.08 17.56
N ALA A 556 14.92 15.03 16.96
CA ALA A 556 15.84 14.79 15.85
C ALA A 556 17.20 14.30 16.36
N VAL A 557 17.74 13.23 15.77
CA VAL A 557 19.03 12.65 16.19
C VAL A 557 20.17 13.21 15.33
N ALA A 558 20.93 14.16 15.89
CA ALA A 558 21.88 15.00 15.14
C ALA A 558 23.15 14.29 14.61
N ASP A 559 23.49 13.12 15.14
CA ASP A 559 24.65 12.30 14.73
C ASP A 559 24.26 11.10 13.85
N ARG A 560 23.01 11.07 13.37
CA ARG A 560 22.51 10.10 12.40
C ARG A 560 21.98 10.83 11.17
N PHE A 561 22.42 10.42 10.00
CA PHE A 561 22.06 11.06 8.72
C PHE A 561 21.47 10.02 7.78
N PHE A 562 20.18 10.12 7.46
CA PHE A 562 19.56 9.25 6.47
C PHE A 562 19.64 9.84 5.08
N LEU A 563 20.01 9.01 4.11
CA LEU A 563 20.06 9.35 2.70
C LEU A 563 19.44 8.23 1.86
N GLY A 564 18.47 8.58 1.02
CA GLY A 564 18.02 7.71 -0.06
C GLY A 564 16.62 7.14 0.09
N VAL A 565 16.46 5.88 -0.31
CA VAL A 565 15.13 5.32 -0.63
C VAL A 565 14.19 5.31 0.59
N PRO A 566 14.62 4.87 1.79
CA PRO A 566 13.74 4.84 2.96
C PRO A 566 13.21 6.20 3.41
N VAL A 567 13.82 7.31 2.98
CA VAL A 567 13.43 8.69 3.34
C VAL A 567 12.93 9.48 2.12
N THR A 568 12.39 8.77 1.12
CA THR A 568 11.96 9.37 -0.15
C THR A 568 10.90 10.46 0.02
N ALA A 569 10.04 10.39 1.05
CA ALA A 569 9.07 11.45 1.32
C ALA A 569 9.73 12.82 1.52
N ALA A 570 10.84 12.89 2.28
CA ALA A 570 11.60 14.13 2.52
C ALA A 570 12.71 14.39 1.48
N GLN A 571 13.12 13.33 0.76
CA GLN A 571 14.18 13.37 -0.25
C GLN A 571 13.71 12.90 -1.64
N PRO A 572 12.65 13.48 -2.21
CA PRO A 572 12.18 13.11 -3.54
C PRO A 572 13.27 13.35 -4.59
N GLY A 573 13.35 12.45 -5.57
CA GLY A 573 14.37 12.48 -6.61
C GLY A 573 15.77 12.04 -6.18
N SER A 574 16.02 11.76 -4.89
CA SER A 574 17.30 11.22 -4.40
C SER A 574 17.51 9.73 -4.72
N ALA A 575 16.47 9.04 -5.17
CA ALA A 575 16.48 7.61 -5.46
C ALA A 575 17.08 7.25 -6.83
N ILE A 576 17.26 8.23 -7.72
CA ILE A 576 17.67 8.05 -9.13
C ILE A 576 19.16 8.40 -9.29
N THR A 577 19.74 8.11 -10.46
CA THR A 577 21.03 8.66 -10.89
C THR A 577 21.05 10.19 -10.86
N ALA A 578 22.21 10.78 -10.59
CA ALA A 578 22.40 12.22 -10.67
C ALA A 578 22.75 12.66 -12.09
N ALA A 579 22.05 13.64 -12.63
CA ALA A 579 22.32 14.17 -13.96
C ALA A 579 23.27 15.40 -13.90
N PRO A 580 24.29 15.49 -14.76
CA PRO A 580 25.18 16.66 -14.84
C PRO A 580 24.44 17.97 -15.15
N GLY A 581 24.80 19.05 -14.46
CA GLY A 581 24.28 20.41 -14.68
C GLY A 581 22.85 20.63 -14.17
N THR A 582 22.36 19.79 -13.26
CA THR A 582 20.96 19.78 -12.84
C THR A 582 20.72 20.12 -11.37
N GLY A 583 21.78 20.25 -10.58
CA GLY A 583 21.69 20.30 -9.13
C GLY A 583 20.99 19.04 -8.61
N ALA A 584 21.52 17.86 -8.90
CA ALA A 584 20.84 16.62 -8.54
C ALA A 584 20.70 16.50 -7.01
N PRO A 585 19.49 16.18 -6.47
CA PRO A 585 19.27 16.03 -5.03
C PRO A 585 20.22 15.03 -4.37
N LEU A 586 20.54 13.92 -5.05
CA LEU A 586 21.47 12.90 -4.56
C LEU A 586 22.84 13.51 -4.17
N LEU A 587 23.43 14.32 -5.05
CA LEU A 587 24.76 14.91 -4.84
C LEU A 587 24.70 16.00 -3.75
N ARG A 588 23.69 16.86 -3.79
CA ARG A 588 23.52 17.93 -2.80
C ARG A 588 23.28 17.38 -1.40
N LEU A 589 22.40 16.41 -1.24
CA LEU A 589 22.06 15.84 0.07
C LEU A 589 23.25 15.08 0.66
N ALA A 590 24.02 14.35 -0.16
CA ALA A 590 25.24 13.69 0.30
C ALA A 590 26.28 14.71 0.78
N GLU A 591 26.49 15.81 0.04
CA GLU A 591 27.41 16.86 0.47
C GLU A 591 26.90 17.61 1.72
N GLN A 592 25.61 17.90 1.81
CA GLN A 592 24.98 18.52 2.98
C GLN A 592 25.12 17.64 4.24
N ALA A 593 24.94 16.33 4.11
CA ALA A 593 25.15 15.39 5.20
C ALA A 593 26.61 15.43 5.69
N VAL A 594 27.58 15.43 4.77
CA VAL A 594 29.01 15.53 5.10
C VAL A 594 29.35 16.88 5.74
N GLU A 595 28.87 17.99 5.18
CA GLU A 595 29.10 19.33 5.74
C GLU A 595 28.54 19.43 7.16
N ARG A 596 27.29 19.01 7.38
CA ARG A 596 26.66 19.07 8.70
C ARG A 596 27.38 18.18 9.71
N LEU A 597 27.76 16.97 9.32
CA LEU A 597 28.55 16.08 10.18
C LEU A 597 29.86 16.77 10.58
N LEU A 598 30.65 17.26 9.62
CA LEU A 598 31.95 17.86 9.92
C LEU A 598 31.86 19.16 10.73
N VAL A 599 30.78 19.93 10.57
CA VAL A 599 30.49 21.10 11.40
C VAL A 599 30.15 20.69 12.84
N ALA A 600 29.29 19.68 13.01
CA ALA A 600 28.89 19.19 14.33
C ALA A 600 30.10 18.68 15.13
N GLU A 601 31.03 18.02 14.46
CA GLU A 601 32.26 17.45 15.03
C GLU A 601 33.43 18.47 15.08
N GLY A 602 33.20 19.72 14.66
CA GLY A 602 34.17 20.82 14.77
C GLY A 602 35.36 20.75 13.82
N HIS A 603 35.28 19.95 12.75
CA HIS A 603 36.35 19.80 11.75
C HIS A 603 36.42 20.98 10.77
N ILE A 604 35.29 21.64 10.52
CA ILE A 604 35.20 22.80 9.61
C ILE A 604 34.31 23.89 10.21
N ASP A 605 34.48 25.12 9.75
CA ASP A 605 33.58 26.22 10.10
C ASP A 605 32.28 26.14 9.28
N ALA A 606 31.15 26.44 9.92
CA ALA A 606 29.84 26.41 9.31
C ALA A 606 29.63 27.58 8.33
N ARG A 607 28.94 27.33 7.21
CA ARG A 607 28.34 28.40 6.40
C ARG A 607 27.16 29.03 7.14
N GLU A 608 26.82 30.27 6.80
CA GLU A 608 25.68 31.00 7.38
C GLU A 608 24.36 30.23 7.22
N GLU A 609 24.18 29.58 6.07
CA GLU A 609 23.05 28.69 5.75
C GLU A 609 23.03 27.42 6.63
N THR A 610 24.20 26.85 6.95
CA THR A 610 24.34 25.66 7.81
C THR A 610 24.05 25.98 9.27
N LEU A 611 24.44 27.17 9.75
CA LEU A 611 24.15 27.65 11.11
C LEU A 611 22.63 27.80 11.36
N SER A 612 21.89 28.29 10.38
CA SER A 612 20.43 28.45 10.48
C SER A 612 19.71 27.12 10.73
N ALA A 613 20.14 26.04 10.05
CA ALA A 613 19.55 24.71 10.23
C ALA A 613 19.94 24.03 11.55
N PHE A 614 21.10 24.33 12.14
CA PHE A 614 21.45 23.83 13.47
C PHE A 614 20.67 24.53 14.59
N ALA A 615 20.25 25.79 14.37
CA ALA A 615 19.44 26.53 15.32
C ALA A 615 18.01 25.95 15.45
N THR A 616 17.45 25.39 14.38
CA THR A 616 16.11 24.78 14.37
C THR A 616 16.05 23.38 15.00
N LEU A 617 17.20 22.70 15.15
CA LEU A 617 17.29 21.34 15.70
C LEU A 617 17.48 21.30 17.22
N ARG A 618 17.76 22.44 17.85
CA ARG A 618 17.86 22.55 19.31
C ARG A 618 16.47 22.90 19.85
N PRO A 619 15.93 22.19 20.85
CA PRO A 619 14.78 22.69 21.57
C PRO A 619 15.21 23.99 22.27
N GLU A 620 14.69 25.14 21.81
CA GLU A 620 14.82 26.40 22.53
C GLU A 620 14.24 26.21 23.94
N PRO A 621 15.00 26.46 25.02
CA PRO A 621 14.40 26.63 26.33
C PRO A 621 13.56 27.91 26.28
N GLU A 622 12.28 27.79 26.66
CA GLU A 622 11.29 28.87 26.69
C GLU A 622 11.88 30.24 27.06
N GLY A 623 11.74 31.21 26.15
CA GLY A 623 12.10 32.60 26.42
C GLY A 623 12.12 33.47 25.17
N VAL A 624 10.95 33.86 24.66
CA VAL A 624 10.87 34.92 23.65
C VAL A 624 11.27 36.25 24.32
N PRO A 625 12.33 36.96 23.87
CA PRO A 625 12.56 38.34 24.26
C PRO A 625 11.64 39.25 23.45
N LEU A 626 10.77 39.99 24.13
CA LEU A 626 10.00 41.07 23.52
C LEU A 626 10.97 42.19 23.10
N ALA A 627 11.03 42.46 21.79
CA ALA A 627 11.63 43.67 21.26
C ALA A 627 10.54 44.75 21.12
N ASP A 628 10.82 45.90 21.73
CA ASP A 628 9.97 47.09 21.76
C ASP A 628 9.72 47.68 20.35
N GLY A 629 8.45 48.01 20.10
CA GLY A 629 8.02 49.24 19.44
C GLY A 629 8.22 49.35 17.92
N GLU A 630 7.12 49.23 17.16
CA GLU A 630 6.51 50.35 16.44
C GLU A 630 5.14 49.96 15.87
N GLU A 631 4.16 50.87 16.04
CA GLU A 631 2.74 50.69 15.77
C GLU A 631 2.40 50.60 14.27
N LEU A 632 1.47 49.69 13.93
CA LEU A 632 0.62 49.83 12.75
C LEU A 632 -0.84 49.55 13.15
N ASP A 633 -1.59 50.64 13.32
CA ASP A 633 -3.04 50.70 13.58
C ASP A 633 -3.82 50.15 12.37
N LEU A 634 -4.36 48.94 12.52
CA LEU A 634 -5.46 48.44 11.70
C LEU A 634 -6.54 47.87 12.62
N ARG A 635 -7.32 48.77 13.23
CA ARG A 635 -8.62 48.41 13.82
C ARG A 635 -9.50 47.70 12.78
N PRO A 636 -10.16 46.61 13.20
CA PRO A 636 -11.62 46.65 13.15
C PRO A 636 -12.29 46.21 14.46
N THR A 637 -13.22 47.06 14.90
CA THR A 637 -14.50 46.79 15.58
C THR A 637 -14.55 45.94 16.86
N GLU A 638 -15.23 46.54 17.85
CA GLU A 638 -15.45 46.09 19.23
C GLU A 638 -16.10 44.70 19.41
N PRO A 639 -15.96 44.12 20.63
CA PRO A 639 -16.06 42.70 20.91
C PRO A 639 -17.39 42.27 21.54
N ALA A 640 -17.73 40.97 21.43
CA ALA A 640 -18.63 40.30 22.36
C ALA A 640 -17.84 39.79 23.60
N PRO A 641 -18.47 39.67 24.78
CA PRO A 641 -17.80 39.84 26.08
C PRO A 641 -17.05 38.60 26.63
N ALA A 642 -15.90 38.93 27.26
CA ALA A 642 -15.16 38.32 28.37
C ALA A 642 -15.98 37.55 29.44
N VAL A 643 -15.48 36.59 30.25
CA VAL A 643 -14.15 35.98 30.55
C VAL A 643 -14.41 34.82 31.54
N ALA A 644 -13.57 33.78 31.53
CA ALA A 644 -13.08 33.09 32.74
C ALA A 644 -11.74 32.40 32.37
N ASP A 645 -10.63 33.11 32.52
CA ASP A 645 -9.60 32.91 33.56
C ASP A 645 -8.57 31.79 33.23
N PRO A 646 -7.36 32.12 32.74
CA PRO A 646 -6.36 31.15 32.26
C PRO A 646 -5.36 30.73 33.35
N GLU A 647 -5.84 30.22 34.48
CA GLU A 647 -5.00 29.54 35.47
C GLU A 647 -5.58 28.15 35.79
N SER A 648 -5.53 27.22 34.84
CA SER A 648 -5.62 25.76 35.11
C SER A 648 -5.33 24.85 33.89
N ALA A 649 -4.46 25.26 32.96
CA ALA A 649 -4.02 24.36 31.90
C ALA A 649 -3.08 23.27 32.47
N PRO A 650 -3.38 21.97 32.34
CA PRO A 650 -2.41 20.92 32.62
C PRO A 650 -1.32 20.91 31.53
N PRO A 651 -0.11 20.43 31.83
CA PRO A 651 1.01 20.46 30.89
C PRO A 651 0.72 19.59 29.66
N ALA A 652 1.25 20.03 28.50
CA ALA A 652 1.16 19.34 27.23
C ALA A 652 1.54 17.85 27.38
N ARG A 653 0.59 16.97 27.06
CA ARG A 653 0.80 15.52 27.06
C ARG A 653 1.46 15.12 25.74
N GLY A 654 2.60 14.44 25.85
CA GLY A 654 3.26 13.75 24.74
C GLY A 654 2.38 12.67 24.10
N VAL A 655 2.87 12.17 22.96
CA VAL A 655 2.30 11.11 22.13
C VAL A 655 1.73 9.99 23.00
N ARG A 656 0.41 9.91 23.05
CA ARG A 656 -0.36 8.81 23.65
C ARG A 656 -1.02 8.05 22.51
N GLY A 657 -0.97 6.72 22.56
CA GLY A 657 -1.70 5.85 21.62
C GLY A 657 -3.15 6.32 21.45
N ARG A 658 -3.73 6.09 20.26
CA ARG A 658 -5.13 6.44 19.97
C ARG A 658 -6.03 5.74 20.99
N PHE A 659 -6.37 6.45 22.08
CA PHE A 659 -7.23 5.91 23.12
C PHE A 659 -8.69 6.12 22.71
N LEU A 660 -9.45 5.02 22.62
CA LEU A 660 -10.89 5.10 22.51
C LEU A 660 -11.46 5.74 23.78
N THR A 661 -12.26 6.78 23.61
CA THR A 661 -12.93 7.48 24.72
C THR A 661 -14.34 6.89 24.88
N VAL A 662 -14.49 6.00 25.86
CA VAL A 662 -15.72 5.19 26.05
C VAL A 662 -16.69 5.81 27.07
N ASP A 663 -16.23 6.72 27.92
CA ASP A 663 -17.06 7.46 28.89
C ASP A 663 -17.72 8.74 28.30
N GLY A 664 -17.55 8.97 27.00
CA GLY A 664 -18.10 10.10 26.26
C GLY A 664 -19.39 9.78 25.48
N ASP A 665 -19.72 10.68 24.54
CA ASP A 665 -20.86 10.53 23.63
C ASP A 665 -20.68 9.36 22.65
N LEU A 666 -21.75 8.60 22.39
CA LEU A 666 -21.72 7.41 21.52
C LEU A 666 -21.39 7.74 20.07
N THR A 667 -21.77 8.93 19.59
CA THR A 667 -21.41 9.36 18.23
C THR A 667 -19.90 9.51 18.12
N SER A 668 -19.26 10.07 19.15
CA SER A 668 -17.82 10.19 19.21
C SER A 668 -17.12 8.83 19.27
N LEU A 669 -17.60 7.90 20.11
CA LEU A 669 -17.02 6.54 20.17
C LEU A 669 -17.19 5.80 18.84
N THR A 670 -18.39 5.86 18.24
CA THR A 670 -18.69 5.23 16.95
C THR A 670 -17.78 5.78 15.86
N ARG A 671 -17.60 7.10 15.79
CA ARG A 671 -16.64 7.74 14.88
C ARG A 671 -15.21 7.24 15.10
N GLN A 672 -14.75 7.18 16.35
CA GLN A 672 -13.40 6.68 16.66
C GLN A 672 -13.17 5.24 16.18
N LEU A 673 -14.19 4.38 16.28
CA LEU A 673 -14.12 3.02 15.73
C LEU A 673 -14.11 3.01 14.20
N ILE A 674 -14.94 3.84 13.55
CA ILE A 674 -14.98 3.94 12.08
C ILE A 674 -13.65 4.44 11.52
N ASP A 675 -13.07 5.47 12.14
CA ASP A 675 -11.83 6.13 11.72
C ASP A 675 -10.59 5.20 11.79
N ILE A 676 -10.70 4.07 12.48
CA ILE A 676 -9.73 2.98 12.43
C ILE A 676 -10.17 2.01 11.33
N GLU A 677 -9.48 2.05 10.19
CA GLU A 677 -9.72 1.12 9.10
C GLU A 677 -9.48 -0.32 9.56
N SER A 678 -10.45 -1.19 9.29
CA SER A 678 -10.49 -2.57 9.77
C SER A 678 -11.13 -3.50 8.74
N VAL A 679 -10.80 -3.37 7.46
CA VAL A 679 -11.26 -4.32 6.44
C VAL A 679 -10.81 -5.73 6.83
N SER A 680 -11.63 -6.75 6.57
CA SER A 680 -11.34 -8.12 6.99
C SER A 680 -9.91 -8.56 6.65
N GLY A 681 -9.16 -8.99 7.66
CA GLY A 681 -7.72 -9.26 7.60
C GLY A 681 -6.82 -8.07 7.97
N ASN A 682 -7.37 -6.92 8.38
CA ASN A 682 -6.65 -5.73 8.85
C ASN A 682 -7.24 -5.15 10.16
N GLU A 683 -7.86 -5.99 10.99
CA GLU A 683 -8.57 -5.59 12.21
C GLU A 683 -7.64 -5.23 13.37
N THR A 684 -6.35 -5.61 13.31
CA THR A 684 -5.40 -5.54 14.42
C THR A 684 -5.36 -4.19 15.12
N ALA A 685 -5.34 -3.08 14.37
CA ALA A 685 -5.28 -1.74 14.98
C ALA A 685 -6.56 -1.41 15.78
N LEU A 686 -7.72 -1.86 15.32
CA LEU A 686 -8.98 -1.69 16.04
C LEU A 686 -9.06 -2.65 17.23
N ALA A 687 -8.61 -3.88 17.05
CA ALA A 687 -8.49 -4.89 18.11
C ALA A 687 -7.60 -4.39 19.26
N ASP A 688 -6.43 -3.82 18.97
CA ASP A 688 -5.51 -3.21 19.94
C ASP A 688 -6.19 -2.07 20.71
N ALA A 689 -6.88 -1.17 20.01
CA ALA A 689 -7.56 -0.03 20.62
C ALA A 689 -8.70 -0.46 21.56
N VAL A 690 -9.44 -1.51 21.17
CA VAL A 690 -10.50 -2.12 22.00
C VAL A 690 -9.90 -2.85 23.20
N GLU A 691 -8.83 -3.61 23.01
CA GLU A 691 -8.11 -4.31 24.09
C GLU A 691 -7.62 -3.33 25.16
N ASP A 692 -7.02 -2.22 24.74
CA ASP A 692 -6.51 -1.17 25.62
C ASP A 692 -7.57 -0.61 26.57
N VAL A 693 -8.82 -0.48 26.10
CA VAL A 693 -9.95 -0.06 26.92
C VAL A 693 -10.35 -1.17 27.89
N LEU A 694 -10.52 -2.38 27.37
CA LEU A 694 -11.04 -3.51 28.16
C LEU A 694 -10.06 -3.90 29.28
N GLN A 695 -8.75 -3.88 29.02
CA GLN A 695 -7.72 -4.21 30.00
C GLN A 695 -7.65 -3.24 31.19
N ARG A 696 -8.20 -2.02 31.06
CA ARG A 696 -8.27 -1.02 32.15
C ARG A 696 -9.44 -1.25 33.11
N CYS A 697 -10.33 -2.17 32.78
CA CYS A 697 -11.53 -2.45 33.54
C CYS A 697 -11.27 -3.58 34.54
N ASP A 698 -11.07 -3.24 35.81
CA ASP A 698 -10.81 -4.23 36.88
C ASP A 698 -11.94 -5.26 37.05
N HIS A 699 -13.16 -4.95 36.62
CA HIS A 699 -14.33 -5.84 36.69
C HIS A 699 -14.43 -6.84 35.51
N LEU A 700 -13.54 -6.73 34.51
CA LEU A 700 -13.52 -7.59 33.33
C LEU A 700 -12.30 -8.51 33.33
N THR A 701 -12.52 -9.78 32.99
CA THR A 701 -11.46 -10.68 32.54
C THR A 701 -11.39 -10.63 31.02
N VAL A 702 -10.23 -10.28 30.47
CA VAL A 702 -10.02 -10.09 29.03
C VAL A 702 -9.04 -11.15 28.52
N GLU A 703 -9.40 -11.80 27.42
CA GLU A 703 -8.54 -12.70 26.66
C GLU A 703 -8.57 -12.33 25.17
N ARG A 704 -7.43 -12.50 24.51
CA ARG A 704 -7.26 -12.27 23.07
C ARG A 704 -6.97 -13.57 22.33
N ASP A 705 -7.52 -13.71 21.12
CA ASP A 705 -7.28 -14.82 20.18
C ASP A 705 -7.16 -14.28 18.75
N GLY A 706 -5.94 -13.99 18.32
CA GLY A 706 -5.71 -13.20 17.10
C GLY A 706 -6.24 -11.78 17.29
N ASP A 707 -7.12 -11.33 16.40
CA ASP A 707 -7.80 -10.04 16.52
C ASP A 707 -9.17 -10.14 17.19
N THR A 708 -9.58 -11.32 17.64
CA THR A 708 -10.77 -11.48 18.50
C THR A 708 -10.45 -11.14 19.95
N LEU A 709 -11.29 -10.32 20.57
CA LEU A 709 -11.26 -9.98 22.00
C LEU A 709 -12.47 -10.58 22.70
N CYS A 710 -12.22 -11.35 23.75
CA CYS A 710 -13.23 -11.91 24.64
C CYS A 710 -13.09 -11.28 26.03
N ALA A 711 -14.10 -10.53 26.48
CA ALA A 711 -14.12 -9.93 27.81
C ALA A 711 -15.36 -10.39 28.59
N ARG A 712 -15.23 -10.66 29.89
CA ARG A 712 -16.41 -11.03 30.72
C ARG A 712 -16.32 -10.61 32.17
N THR A 713 -17.47 -10.42 32.79
CA THR A 713 -17.60 -10.26 34.24
C THR A 713 -17.58 -11.62 34.95
N SER A 714 -17.20 -11.59 36.24
CA SER A 714 -17.22 -12.76 37.15
C SER A 714 -17.96 -12.44 38.46
N LEU A 715 -19.17 -11.89 38.35
CA LEU A 715 -19.96 -11.42 39.50
C LEU A 715 -20.81 -12.53 40.14
N GLY A 716 -20.97 -13.67 39.46
CA GLY A 716 -21.76 -14.80 39.96
C GLY A 716 -23.27 -14.54 39.88
N ARG A 717 -23.71 -13.83 38.84
CA ARG A 717 -25.12 -13.56 38.59
C ARG A 717 -25.83 -14.84 38.12
N PRO A 718 -27.15 -14.97 38.35
CA PRO A 718 -27.89 -16.19 38.01
C PRO A 718 -28.03 -16.42 36.51
N THR A 719 -27.76 -15.41 35.69
CA THR A 719 -27.83 -15.46 34.22
C THR A 719 -26.63 -14.76 33.59
N ARG A 720 -26.23 -15.19 32.40
CA ARG A 720 -25.21 -14.56 31.56
C ARG A 720 -25.78 -14.08 30.22
N VAL A 721 -25.48 -12.84 29.86
CA VAL A 721 -25.80 -12.24 28.56
C VAL A 721 -24.51 -12.06 27.76
N LEU A 722 -24.51 -12.52 26.52
CA LEU A 722 -23.41 -12.37 25.58
C LEU A 722 -23.72 -11.25 24.58
N LEU A 723 -22.79 -10.32 24.42
CA LEU A 723 -22.80 -9.25 23.43
C LEU A 723 -21.73 -9.59 22.39
N ALA A 724 -22.11 -9.76 21.14
CA ALA A 724 -21.18 -10.10 20.06
C ALA A 724 -21.25 -9.06 18.95
N GLY A 725 -20.10 -8.60 18.51
CA GLY A 725 -19.99 -7.72 17.35
C GLY A 725 -18.68 -7.88 16.63
N HIS A 726 -18.70 -7.77 15.30
CA HIS A 726 -17.49 -7.92 14.52
C HIS A 726 -16.72 -6.60 14.43
N LEU A 727 -15.39 -6.72 14.34
CA LEU A 727 -14.45 -5.61 14.16
C LEU A 727 -14.30 -5.25 12.69
N ASP A 728 -14.47 -6.24 11.81
CA ASP A 728 -14.13 -6.10 10.41
C ASP A 728 -15.20 -5.37 9.60
N THR A 729 -14.80 -4.91 8.42
CA THR A 729 -15.72 -4.32 7.44
C THR A 729 -15.41 -4.86 6.05
N VAL A 730 -16.38 -4.81 5.13
CA VAL A 730 -16.10 -4.93 3.68
C VAL A 730 -15.14 -3.80 3.20
N PRO A 731 -14.50 -3.94 2.01
CA PRO A 731 -13.56 -2.94 1.51
C PRO A 731 -14.07 -1.49 1.56
N VAL A 732 -13.16 -0.58 1.95
CA VAL A 732 -13.44 0.86 2.01
C VAL A 732 -13.67 1.45 0.62
N ALA A 733 -14.63 2.37 0.52
CA ALA A 733 -15.02 3.02 -0.73
C ALA A 733 -14.59 4.50 -0.78
N GLY A 734 -13.49 4.85 -0.10
CA GLY A 734 -13.06 6.25 0.07
C GLY A 734 -13.93 7.03 1.07
N ASN A 735 -14.61 6.31 1.96
CA ASN A 735 -15.54 6.80 2.98
C ASN A 735 -14.94 6.71 4.40
N LEU A 736 -13.62 6.81 4.51
CA LEU A 736 -12.89 7.02 5.77
C LEU A 736 -11.98 8.25 5.64
N PRO A 737 -11.80 9.08 6.68
CA PRO A 737 -12.45 8.98 8.00
C PRO A 737 -13.96 9.26 7.95
N ALA A 738 -14.67 8.93 9.03
CA ALA A 738 -16.10 9.15 9.16
C ALA A 738 -16.42 10.65 9.08
N THR A 739 -17.47 10.96 8.33
CA THR A 739 -17.95 12.33 8.14
C THR A 739 -19.28 12.51 8.85
N LEU A 740 -19.36 13.49 9.75
CA LEU A 740 -20.62 13.96 10.30
C LEU A 740 -21.27 14.92 9.31
N ARG A 741 -22.52 14.66 8.90
CA ARG A 741 -23.26 15.47 7.94
C ARG A 741 -24.71 15.68 8.38
N VAL A 742 -25.34 16.72 7.85
CA VAL A 742 -26.78 16.98 8.07
C VAL A 742 -27.51 16.88 6.73
N LEU A 743 -28.36 15.86 6.59
CA LEU A 743 -29.20 15.65 5.42
C LEU A 743 -30.67 15.71 5.82
N ASN A 744 -31.46 16.54 5.11
CA ASN A 744 -32.88 16.75 5.40
C ASN A 744 -33.20 17.13 6.86
N GLY A 745 -32.26 17.78 7.56
CA GLY A 745 -32.41 18.18 8.96
C GLY A 745 -32.13 17.06 9.97
N VAL A 746 -31.64 15.90 9.52
CA VAL A 746 -31.19 14.79 10.36
C VAL A 746 -29.67 14.73 10.32
N GLU A 747 -29.05 14.56 11.48
CA GLU A 747 -27.61 14.36 11.59
C GLU A 747 -27.25 12.89 11.36
N GLU A 748 -26.30 12.68 10.47
CA GLU A 748 -25.82 11.37 10.05
C GLU A 748 -24.31 11.27 10.23
N LEU A 749 -23.85 10.12 10.69
CA LEU A 749 -22.45 9.75 10.70
C LEU A 749 -22.20 8.77 9.54
N ALA A 750 -21.51 9.23 8.50
CA ALA A 750 -21.22 8.47 7.30
C ALA A 750 -19.80 7.91 7.33
N GLY A 751 -19.63 6.63 7.03
CA GLY A 751 -18.35 5.96 6.88
C GLY A 751 -18.48 4.44 6.81
N ARG A 752 -17.45 3.75 6.30
CA ARG A 752 -17.47 2.28 6.22
C ARG A 752 -17.53 1.67 7.62
N GLY A 753 -18.51 0.79 7.81
CA GLY A 753 -18.82 0.17 9.09
C GLY A 753 -19.65 1.03 10.03
N ALA A 754 -20.11 2.21 9.60
CA ALA A 754 -21.02 3.03 10.40
C ALA A 754 -22.31 2.27 10.74
N ALA A 755 -22.93 1.63 9.74
CA ALA A 755 -24.09 0.78 9.94
C ALA A 755 -23.65 -0.65 10.31
N ASP A 756 -22.60 -1.17 9.67
CA ASP A 756 -22.23 -2.59 9.72
C ASP A 756 -20.78 -2.85 10.19
N MET A 757 -20.52 -3.02 11.48
CA MET A 757 -21.48 -2.84 12.59
C MET A 757 -20.88 -2.04 13.75
N LYS A 758 -20.01 -1.06 13.44
CA LYS A 758 -19.22 -0.33 14.45
C LYS A 758 -20.08 0.51 15.38
N ALA A 759 -21.28 0.93 14.98
CA ALA A 759 -22.23 1.57 15.88
C ALA A 759 -22.82 0.60 16.93
N GLY A 760 -23.14 -0.62 16.52
CA GLY A 760 -23.52 -1.71 17.42
C GLY A 760 -22.37 -2.08 18.36
N LEU A 761 -21.15 -2.19 17.82
CA LEU A 761 -19.94 -2.44 18.59
C LEU A 761 -19.66 -1.34 19.63
N ALA A 762 -19.81 -0.07 19.27
CA ALA A 762 -19.64 1.07 20.19
C ALA A 762 -20.58 0.97 21.39
N MET A 763 -21.87 0.70 21.14
CA MET A 763 -22.89 0.51 22.17
C MET A 763 -22.53 -0.65 23.11
N MET A 764 -22.12 -1.79 22.56
CA MET A 764 -21.76 -2.98 23.35
C MET A 764 -20.49 -2.78 24.17
N LEU A 765 -19.46 -2.18 23.57
CA LEU A 765 -18.20 -1.84 24.23
C LEU A 765 -18.46 -0.88 25.39
N GLN A 766 -19.25 0.17 25.18
CA GLN A 766 -19.61 1.11 26.23
C GLN A 766 -20.39 0.43 27.37
N ALA A 767 -21.32 -0.47 27.06
CA ALA A 767 -22.07 -1.20 28.08
C ALA A 767 -21.15 -2.09 28.93
N ALA A 768 -20.23 -2.84 28.31
CA ALA A 768 -19.30 -3.71 29.03
C ALA A 768 -18.35 -2.91 29.95
N VAL A 769 -17.91 -1.72 29.51
CA VAL A 769 -16.98 -0.86 30.24
C VAL A 769 -17.67 -0.11 31.38
N LEU A 770 -18.85 0.48 31.14
CA LEU A 770 -19.51 1.35 32.12
C LEU A 770 -20.36 0.56 33.15
N LEU A 771 -20.91 -0.59 32.79
CA LEU A 771 -21.75 -1.39 33.69
C LEU A 771 -20.91 -2.31 34.56
N GLN A 772 -20.44 -1.79 35.69
CA GLN A 772 -19.66 -2.56 36.67
C GLN A 772 -20.52 -3.49 37.56
N ASP A 773 -21.81 -3.19 37.71
CA ASP A 773 -22.76 -3.98 38.52
C ASP A 773 -24.06 -4.34 37.78
N PRO A 774 -23.98 -5.06 36.64
CA PRO A 774 -25.15 -5.50 35.90
C PRO A 774 -25.95 -6.57 36.67
N SER A 775 -27.24 -6.68 36.34
CA SER A 775 -28.16 -7.68 36.88
C SER A 775 -27.88 -9.10 36.37
N ALA A 776 -27.17 -9.23 35.24
CA ALA A 776 -26.67 -10.46 34.64
C ALA A 776 -25.14 -10.36 34.46
N ASP A 777 -24.43 -11.49 34.46
CA ASP A 777 -23.02 -11.50 34.05
C ASP A 777 -22.94 -11.20 32.55
N ILE A 778 -21.96 -10.40 32.13
CA ILE A 778 -21.79 -9.98 30.74
C ILE A 778 -20.58 -10.71 30.16
N THR A 779 -20.72 -11.21 28.94
CA THR A 779 -19.60 -11.54 28.05
C THR A 779 -19.68 -10.62 26.83
N LEU A 780 -18.60 -9.92 26.50
CA LEU A 780 -18.42 -9.19 25.24
C LEU A 780 -17.45 -9.99 24.36
N ILE A 781 -17.81 -10.20 23.10
CA ILE A 781 -16.92 -10.75 22.09
C ILE A 781 -16.86 -9.75 20.92
N CYS A 782 -15.69 -9.18 20.71
CA CYS A 782 -15.36 -8.38 19.54
C CYS A 782 -14.59 -9.28 18.57
N TYR A 783 -15.22 -9.75 17.49
CA TYR A 783 -14.70 -10.86 16.68
C TYR A 783 -14.24 -10.42 15.28
N ASP A 784 -13.29 -11.14 14.69
CA ASP A 784 -12.69 -10.85 13.38
C ASP A 784 -13.25 -11.75 12.25
N HIS A 785 -13.11 -11.29 11.00
CA HIS A 785 -13.46 -12.01 9.76
C HIS A 785 -14.94 -12.44 9.63
N GLU A 786 -15.91 -11.59 10.00
CA GLU A 786 -17.32 -11.85 9.73
C GLU A 786 -17.63 -11.77 8.22
N GLU A 787 -17.09 -10.75 7.55
CA GLU A 787 -17.50 -10.31 6.21
C GLU A 787 -16.88 -11.14 5.06
N VAL A 788 -16.20 -12.23 5.41
CA VAL A 788 -15.44 -13.10 4.49
C VAL A 788 -15.84 -14.56 4.66
N ALA A 789 -15.05 -15.47 4.07
CA ALA A 789 -15.36 -16.89 4.10
C ALA A 789 -15.57 -17.40 5.54
N SER A 790 -16.65 -18.15 5.76
CA SER A 790 -17.08 -18.68 7.07
C SER A 790 -16.00 -19.47 7.83
N GLU A 791 -15.03 -20.04 7.11
CA GLU A 791 -13.86 -20.75 7.66
C GLU A 791 -12.85 -19.83 8.35
N LEU A 792 -12.82 -18.55 8.00
CA LEU A 792 -12.00 -17.52 8.62
C LEU A 792 -12.69 -16.87 9.82
N ASN A 793 -14.04 -16.86 9.83
CA ASN A 793 -14.84 -16.26 10.90
C ASN A 793 -14.45 -16.84 12.26
N SER A 794 -14.04 -15.93 13.13
CA SER A 794 -13.47 -16.26 14.42
C SER A 794 -14.47 -16.83 15.43
N LEU A 795 -15.79 -16.60 15.31
CA LEU A 795 -16.76 -17.30 16.15
C LEU A 795 -16.76 -18.80 15.88
N THR A 796 -16.53 -19.25 14.64
CA THR A 796 -16.31 -20.67 14.31
C THR A 796 -15.08 -21.20 15.05
N ARG A 797 -14.00 -20.43 15.02
CA ARG A 797 -12.72 -20.76 15.68
C ARG A 797 -12.91 -20.85 17.19
N ILE A 798 -13.52 -19.87 17.83
CA ILE A 798 -13.79 -19.83 19.28
C ILE A 798 -14.72 -20.96 19.71
N ALA A 799 -15.77 -21.26 18.93
CA ALA A 799 -16.65 -22.40 19.23
C ALA A 799 -15.90 -23.74 19.25
N ALA A 800 -14.89 -23.90 18.40
CA ALA A 800 -14.09 -25.11 18.32
C ALA A 800 -12.98 -25.17 19.39
N THR A 801 -12.31 -24.03 19.68
CA THR A 801 -11.11 -24.01 20.51
C THR A 801 -11.37 -23.60 21.96
N ARG A 802 -12.36 -22.74 22.21
CA ARG A 802 -12.68 -22.16 23.52
C ARG A 802 -14.21 -21.99 23.73
N PRO A 803 -15.01 -23.07 23.60
CA PRO A 803 -16.47 -23.01 23.65
C PRO A 803 -17.03 -22.41 24.95
N GLU A 804 -16.28 -22.41 26.04
CA GLU A 804 -16.65 -21.79 27.32
C GLU A 804 -16.88 -20.28 27.23
N TRP A 805 -16.32 -19.60 26.22
CA TRP A 805 -16.54 -18.16 25.99
C TRP A 805 -17.90 -17.87 25.32
N LEU A 806 -18.49 -18.86 24.64
CA LEU A 806 -19.79 -18.72 23.98
C LEU A 806 -20.96 -19.20 24.85
N GLN A 807 -20.70 -19.67 26.07
CA GLN A 807 -21.75 -20.11 27.00
C GLN A 807 -22.48 -18.90 27.61
N ALA A 808 -23.77 -18.77 27.28
CA ALA A 808 -24.65 -17.74 27.81
C ALA A 808 -26.12 -18.21 27.83
N ASP A 809 -26.97 -17.53 28.61
CA ASP A 809 -28.42 -17.75 28.61
C ASP A 809 -29.12 -16.99 27.48
N PHE A 810 -28.46 -15.98 26.92
CA PHE A 810 -28.97 -15.12 25.86
C PHE A 810 -27.83 -14.37 25.16
N ALA A 811 -27.88 -14.24 23.84
CA ALA A 811 -26.93 -13.47 23.05
C ALA A 811 -27.61 -12.33 22.28
N ILE A 812 -26.93 -11.19 22.17
CA ILE A 812 -27.32 -10.05 21.34
C ILE A 812 -26.17 -9.80 20.38
N LEU A 813 -26.47 -9.83 19.08
CA LEU A 813 -25.54 -9.49 18.00
C LEU A 813 -25.82 -8.06 17.55
N GLY A 814 -24.77 -7.28 17.38
CA GLY A 814 -24.88 -5.83 17.13
C GLY A 814 -25.10 -5.44 15.67
N GLU A 815 -25.58 -6.37 14.87
CA GLU A 815 -26.04 -6.15 13.50
C GLU A 815 -27.11 -5.05 13.44
N PRO A 816 -27.09 -4.16 12.44
CA PRO A 816 -28.02 -3.04 12.35
C PRO A 816 -29.47 -3.51 12.18
N THR A 817 -30.40 -2.88 12.91
CA THR A 817 -31.83 -3.23 12.91
C THR A 817 -32.77 -2.02 12.98
N ASN A 818 -32.27 -0.82 12.69
CA ASN A 818 -32.95 0.47 12.93
C ASN A 818 -33.41 0.64 14.40
N GLY A 819 -32.72 0.00 15.35
CA GLY A 819 -33.12 -0.02 16.77
C GLY A 819 -34.34 -0.91 17.07
N GLY A 820 -34.75 -1.76 16.12
CA GLY A 820 -35.73 -2.83 16.33
C GLY A 820 -35.07 -4.16 16.69
N ILE A 821 -35.87 -5.21 16.89
CA ILE A 821 -35.36 -6.58 17.04
C ILE A 821 -35.51 -7.31 15.71
N GLU A 822 -34.43 -7.81 15.16
CA GLU A 822 -34.49 -8.85 14.12
C GLU A 822 -34.29 -10.21 14.79
N ALA A 823 -35.37 -10.98 14.89
CA ALA A 823 -35.36 -12.26 15.56
C ALA A 823 -35.09 -13.40 14.58
N GLY A 824 -34.23 -14.34 14.99
CA GLY A 824 -33.84 -15.48 14.17
C GLY A 824 -33.16 -15.06 12.86
N CYS A 825 -33.00 -16.00 11.94
CA CYS A 825 -32.53 -15.74 10.58
C CYS A 825 -32.87 -16.90 9.65
N LYS A 826 -32.94 -16.65 8.34
CA LYS A 826 -33.12 -17.73 7.36
C LYS A 826 -31.84 -18.53 7.20
N GLY A 827 -31.98 -19.82 6.91
CA GLY A 827 -30.86 -20.63 6.44
C GLY A 827 -30.47 -20.27 5.01
N THR A 828 -29.29 -20.71 4.59
CA THR A 828 -28.80 -20.55 3.21
C THR A 828 -28.27 -21.87 2.69
N LEU A 829 -28.56 -22.17 1.44
CA LEU A 829 -28.05 -23.32 0.71
C LEU A 829 -27.70 -22.83 -0.70
N ARG A 830 -26.49 -23.12 -1.17
CA ARG A 830 -26.06 -22.91 -2.56
C ARG A 830 -25.76 -24.25 -3.20
N VAL A 831 -26.40 -24.49 -4.32
CA VAL A 831 -26.31 -25.74 -5.08
C VAL A 831 -25.85 -25.41 -6.50
N ILE A 832 -24.95 -26.23 -7.05
CA ILE A 832 -24.54 -26.16 -8.45
C ILE A 832 -25.15 -27.36 -9.17
N ALA A 833 -26.11 -27.10 -10.06
CA ALA A 833 -26.70 -28.11 -10.94
C ALA A 833 -25.98 -28.12 -12.29
N ARG A 834 -25.41 -29.25 -12.71
CA ARG A 834 -24.57 -29.40 -13.91
C ARG A 834 -25.25 -30.28 -14.94
N ALA A 835 -25.20 -29.86 -16.20
CA ALA A 835 -25.61 -30.63 -17.35
C ALA A 835 -24.39 -31.06 -18.16
N THR A 836 -24.43 -32.29 -18.68
CA THR A 836 -23.40 -32.84 -19.57
C THR A 836 -23.99 -33.13 -20.94
N GLY A 837 -23.26 -32.74 -21.98
CA GLY A 837 -23.65 -32.90 -23.37
C GLY A 837 -22.50 -33.49 -24.20
N THR A 838 -22.45 -33.15 -25.49
CA THR A 838 -21.40 -33.59 -26.40
C THR A 838 -21.08 -32.49 -27.40
N ALA A 839 -19.81 -32.10 -27.47
CA ALA A 839 -19.36 -30.98 -28.28
C ALA A 839 -19.51 -31.28 -29.77
N ALA A 840 -20.03 -30.30 -30.52
CA ALA A 840 -20.17 -30.38 -31.97
C ALA A 840 -20.02 -29.00 -32.60
N HIS A 841 -19.66 -28.96 -33.88
CA HIS A 841 -19.74 -27.71 -34.64
C HIS A 841 -21.21 -27.27 -34.73
N SER A 842 -21.53 -26.01 -34.44
CA SER A 842 -22.93 -25.53 -34.34
C SER A 842 -23.76 -25.75 -35.62
N ALA A 843 -23.13 -25.68 -36.80
CA ALA A 843 -23.75 -26.03 -38.09
C ALA A 843 -24.08 -27.53 -38.31
N ARG A 844 -23.72 -28.41 -37.37
CA ARG A 844 -23.96 -29.87 -37.39
C ARG A 844 -24.43 -30.35 -36.00
N ASP A 845 -25.41 -29.66 -35.44
CA ASP A 845 -25.96 -29.91 -34.11
C ASP A 845 -26.40 -31.36 -33.87
N TRP A 846 -26.89 -32.06 -34.89
CA TRP A 846 -27.33 -33.47 -34.81
C TRP A 846 -26.24 -34.49 -34.43
N VAL A 847 -24.96 -34.09 -34.39
CA VAL A 847 -23.86 -34.95 -33.91
C VAL A 847 -23.41 -34.62 -32.48
N GLY A 848 -24.01 -33.60 -31.85
CA GLY A 848 -23.72 -33.20 -30.47
C GLY A 848 -24.98 -33.17 -29.61
N HIS A 849 -24.82 -32.79 -28.34
CA HIS A 849 -25.90 -32.63 -27.38
C HIS A 849 -25.59 -31.39 -26.55
N ASN A 850 -26.51 -30.43 -26.53
CA ASN A 850 -26.26 -29.10 -25.99
C ASN A 850 -26.58 -29.06 -24.48
N ALA A 851 -25.56 -29.10 -23.64
CA ALA A 851 -25.71 -29.05 -22.18
C ALA A 851 -26.40 -27.76 -21.69
N VAL A 852 -26.23 -26.62 -22.38
CA VAL A 852 -26.92 -25.37 -21.99
C VAL A 852 -28.43 -25.50 -22.20
N HIS A 853 -28.86 -26.19 -23.24
CA HIS A 853 -30.29 -26.42 -23.48
C HIS A 853 -30.94 -27.28 -22.39
N ASP A 854 -30.19 -28.21 -21.79
CA ASP A 854 -30.69 -29.08 -20.73
C ASP A 854 -30.92 -28.35 -19.39
N LEU A 855 -30.35 -27.14 -19.23
CA LEU A 855 -30.65 -26.28 -18.06
C LEU A 855 -31.99 -25.55 -18.19
N ALA A 856 -32.59 -25.47 -19.38
CA ALA A 856 -33.82 -24.72 -19.62
C ALA A 856 -35.01 -25.18 -18.74
N PRO A 857 -35.27 -26.49 -18.56
CA PRO A 857 -36.31 -26.94 -17.65
C PRO A 857 -36.06 -26.56 -16.18
N ALA A 858 -34.81 -26.57 -15.71
CA ALA A 858 -34.46 -26.15 -14.36
C ALA A 858 -34.73 -24.66 -14.16
N LEU A 859 -34.30 -23.82 -15.10
CA LEU A 859 -34.61 -22.38 -15.10
C LEU A 859 -36.12 -22.11 -15.08
N GLN A 860 -36.89 -22.84 -15.87
CA GLN A 860 -38.35 -22.68 -15.90
C GLN A 860 -38.97 -23.04 -14.55
N ARG A 861 -38.56 -24.15 -13.93
CA ARG A 861 -39.06 -24.54 -12.60
C ARG A 861 -38.73 -23.51 -11.52
N LEU A 862 -37.54 -22.91 -11.57
CA LEU A 862 -37.15 -21.84 -10.65
C LEU A 862 -37.95 -20.55 -10.91
N ALA A 863 -38.21 -20.21 -12.17
CA ALA A 863 -39.01 -19.04 -12.54
C ALA A 863 -40.48 -19.17 -12.08
N ASP A 864 -41.03 -20.39 -12.12
CA ASP A 864 -42.40 -20.69 -11.70
C ASP A 864 -42.51 -21.04 -10.20
N TYR A 865 -41.40 -21.02 -9.46
CA TYR A 865 -41.36 -21.48 -8.07
C TYR A 865 -42.11 -20.53 -7.12
N GLU A 866 -43.15 -21.05 -6.46
CA GLU A 866 -43.86 -20.34 -5.39
C GLU A 866 -43.26 -20.70 -4.03
N ALA A 867 -42.54 -19.75 -3.44
CA ALA A 867 -41.87 -19.96 -2.17
C ALA A 867 -42.84 -20.02 -0.96
N ARG A 868 -42.55 -20.91 -0.01
CA ARG A 868 -43.24 -21.01 1.27
C ARG A 868 -43.08 -19.72 2.08
N ARG A 869 -44.13 -19.37 2.83
CA ARG A 869 -44.12 -18.33 3.85
C ARG A 869 -44.37 -18.97 5.21
N ALA A 870 -43.31 -19.21 5.97
CA ALA A 870 -43.41 -19.83 7.28
C ALA A 870 -43.72 -18.78 8.33
N VAL A 871 -44.68 -19.02 9.22
CA VAL A 871 -44.98 -18.14 10.36
C VAL A 871 -44.49 -18.81 11.63
N ILE A 872 -43.46 -18.24 12.27
CA ILE A 872 -42.79 -18.80 13.45
C ILE A 872 -42.73 -17.71 14.51
N ASP A 873 -43.21 -17.99 15.72
CA ASP A 873 -43.39 -17.00 16.80
C ASP A 873 -44.16 -15.73 16.38
N GLY A 874 -45.04 -15.84 15.37
CA GLY A 874 -45.81 -14.71 14.84
C GLY A 874 -45.09 -13.88 13.78
N LEU A 875 -43.85 -14.23 13.42
CA LEU A 875 -43.07 -13.59 12.36
C LEU A 875 -43.09 -14.40 11.06
N GLU A 876 -43.24 -13.73 9.92
CA GLU A 876 -43.22 -14.36 8.60
C GLU A 876 -41.80 -14.44 8.03
N TYR A 877 -41.29 -15.66 7.80
CA TYR A 877 -40.07 -15.92 7.04
C TYR A 877 -40.46 -16.33 5.62
N ARG A 878 -40.08 -15.50 4.64
CA ARG A 878 -40.32 -15.77 3.23
C ARG A 878 -39.13 -16.53 2.65
N GLU A 879 -39.35 -17.78 2.29
CA GLU A 879 -38.34 -18.56 1.57
C GLU A 879 -38.09 -17.97 0.18
N ALA A 880 -36.93 -18.29 -0.42
CA ALA A 880 -36.59 -17.83 -1.76
C ALA A 880 -35.62 -18.81 -2.43
N LEU A 881 -36.02 -19.41 -3.55
CA LEU A 881 -35.19 -20.32 -4.35
C LEU A 881 -34.96 -19.68 -5.71
N ASN A 882 -33.72 -19.29 -6.02
CA ASN A 882 -33.41 -18.50 -7.20
C ASN A 882 -32.19 -19.03 -7.96
N ALA A 883 -32.22 -18.93 -9.29
CA ALA A 883 -31.02 -19.01 -10.11
C ALA A 883 -30.19 -17.72 -9.92
N VAL A 884 -28.94 -17.87 -9.49
CA VAL A 884 -28.03 -16.73 -9.21
C VAL A 884 -26.79 -16.73 -10.11
N GLY A 885 -26.55 -17.80 -10.86
CA GLY A 885 -25.49 -17.86 -11.86
C GLY A 885 -25.77 -18.95 -12.89
N ILE A 886 -25.37 -18.74 -14.14
CA ILE A 886 -25.47 -19.73 -15.21
C ILE A 886 -24.26 -19.59 -16.14
N GLY A 887 -23.66 -20.72 -16.54
CA GLY A 887 -22.51 -20.72 -17.44
C GLY A 887 -22.39 -22.02 -18.22
N GLY A 888 -21.74 -21.96 -19.39
CA GLY A 888 -21.51 -23.13 -20.24
C GLY A 888 -20.98 -22.75 -21.62
N GLY A 889 -20.26 -23.68 -22.25
CA GLY A 889 -19.66 -23.49 -23.57
C GLY A 889 -18.28 -22.81 -23.54
N ILE A 890 -17.48 -23.10 -24.58
CA ILE A 890 -16.08 -22.65 -24.72
C ILE A 890 -15.84 -21.78 -25.96
N ALA A 891 -16.77 -21.77 -26.92
CA ALA A 891 -16.66 -21.04 -28.18
C ALA A 891 -18.03 -20.79 -28.80
N THR A 892 -18.18 -19.70 -29.55
CA THR A 892 -19.46 -19.26 -30.14
C THR A 892 -19.95 -20.13 -31.32
N ASN A 893 -19.08 -20.96 -31.87
CA ASN A 893 -19.39 -21.89 -32.98
C ASN A 893 -19.40 -23.38 -32.56
N VAL A 894 -19.39 -23.67 -31.26
CA VAL A 894 -19.39 -25.02 -30.70
C VAL A 894 -20.63 -25.22 -29.84
N ILE A 895 -21.34 -26.34 -30.04
CA ILE A 895 -22.39 -26.82 -29.15
C ILE A 895 -21.76 -27.14 -27.78
N PRO A 896 -22.19 -26.52 -26.68
CA PRO A 896 -21.64 -26.77 -25.35
C PRO A 896 -21.82 -28.22 -24.90
N ASP A 897 -20.74 -28.84 -24.45
CA ASP A 897 -20.72 -30.17 -23.83
C ASP A 897 -20.84 -30.13 -22.30
N SER A 898 -20.76 -28.95 -21.70
CA SER A 898 -20.95 -28.75 -20.27
C SER A 898 -21.63 -27.41 -20.00
N ALA A 899 -22.51 -27.41 -19.01
CA ALA A 899 -23.15 -26.21 -18.48
C ALA A 899 -23.45 -26.38 -16.99
N HIS A 900 -23.55 -25.28 -16.25
CA HIS A 900 -23.94 -25.29 -14.85
C HIS A 900 -24.88 -24.13 -14.52
N LEU A 901 -25.72 -24.36 -13.52
CA LEU A 901 -26.67 -23.43 -12.94
C LEU A 901 -26.43 -23.37 -11.43
N THR A 902 -26.03 -22.20 -10.95
CA THR A 902 -25.88 -21.93 -9.52
C THR A 902 -27.22 -21.46 -8.96
N ILE A 903 -27.72 -22.17 -7.95
CA ILE A 903 -29.02 -21.95 -7.32
C ILE A 903 -28.78 -21.58 -5.86
N ASN A 904 -29.35 -20.46 -5.42
CA ASN A 904 -29.37 -20.08 -4.00
C ASN A 904 -30.77 -20.29 -3.42
N TYR A 905 -30.83 -21.02 -2.31
CA TYR A 905 -32.03 -21.25 -1.53
C TYR A 905 -31.90 -20.61 -0.15
N ARG A 906 -32.78 -19.66 0.15
CA ARG A 906 -32.99 -19.11 1.50
C ARG A 906 -34.22 -19.77 2.10
N PHE A 907 -34.03 -20.64 3.09
CA PHE A 907 -35.09 -21.43 3.71
C PHE A 907 -35.44 -20.94 5.11
N ALA A 908 -36.66 -21.22 5.56
CA ALA A 908 -37.14 -20.78 6.87
C ALA A 908 -36.38 -21.50 8.00
N PRO A 909 -36.26 -20.89 9.19
CA PRO A 909 -35.46 -21.45 10.28
C PRO A 909 -36.03 -22.73 10.92
N ASP A 910 -37.25 -23.13 10.57
CA ASP A 910 -37.82 -24.43 10.94
C ASP A 910 -37.45 -25.57 9.98
N THR A 911 -36.66 -25.27 8.94
CA THR A 911 -36.13 -26.22 7.96
C THR A 911 -34.63 -26.44 8.20
N SER A 912 -34.19 -27.70 8.24
CA SER A 912 -32.76 -28.05 8.32
C SER A 912 -32.07 -27.97 6.95
N PRO A 913 -30.73 -27.80 6.89
CA PRO A 913 -29.98 -27.85 5.64
C PRO A 913 -30.24 -29.12 4.82
N GLU A 914 -30.38 -30.27 5.47
CA GLU A 914 -30.66 -31.55 4.82
C GLU A 914 -32.04 -31.56 4.17
N GLN A 915 -33.06 -31.04 4.86
CA GLN A 915 -34.41 -30.87 4.31
C GLN A 915 -34.44 -29.83 3.18
N ALA A 916 -33.63 -28.78 3.29
CA ALA A 916 -33.51 -27.77 2.25
C ALA A 916 -32.85 -28.34 0.99
N GLU A 917 -31.82 -29.18 1.15
CA GLU A 917 -31.19 -29.91 0.05
C GLU A 917 -32.19 -30.89 -0.59
N GLU A 918 -32.89 -31.70 0.22
CA GLU A 918 -33.93 -32.62 -0.26
C GLU A 918 -34.98 -31.86 -1.08
N HIS A 919 -35.43 -30.71 -0.59
CA HIS A 919 -36.39 -29.86 -1.30
C HIS A 919 -35.85 -29.32 -2.64
N VAL A 920 -34.59 -28.88 -2.70
CA VAL A 920 -33.98 -28.46 -3.99
C VAL A 920 -33.89 -29.64 -4.96
N ARG A 921 -33.53 -30.84 -4.47
CA ARG A 921 -33.50 -32.06 -5.29
C ARG A 921 -34.90 -32.46 -5.77
N GLU A 922 -35.93 -32.28 -4.94
CA GLU A 922 -37.33 -32.48 -5.34
C GLU A 922 -37.77 -31.49 -6.42
N VAL A 923 -37.46 -30.20 -6.27
CA VAL A 923 -37.76 -29.16 -7.28
C VAL A 923 -37.10 -29.49 -8.61
N LEU A 924 -35.89 -30.06 -8.60
CA LEU A 924 -35.15 -30.45 -9.81
C LEU A 924 -35.38 -31.91 -10.23
N ALA A 925 -36.25 -32.66 -9.55
CA ALA A 925 -36.42 -34.10 -9.78
C ALA A 925 -36.81 -34.44 -11.22
N GLY A 926 -36.22 -35.51 -11.75
CA GLY A 926 -36.47 -35.98 -13.12
C GLY A 926 -35.78 -35.16 -14.22
N LEU A 927 -34.93 -34.19 -13.86
CA LEU A 927 -33.97 -33.58 -14.78
C LEU A 927 -32.65 -34.37 -14.73
N ASP A 928 -31.99 -34.51 -15.89
CA ASP A 928 -30.69 -35.17 -15.98
C ASP A 928 -29.58 -34.16 -15.63
N LEU A 929 -29.50 -33.81 -14.35
CA LEU A 929 -28.56 -32.84 -13.79
C LEU A 929 -27.79 -33.48 -12.64
N ASP A 930 -26.49 -33.28 -12.63
CA ASP A 930 -25.66 -33.57 -11.47
C ASP A 930 -25.77 -32.40 -10.47
N ILE A 931 -26.08 -32.69 -9.22
CA ILE A 931 -26.44 -31.67 -8.22
C ILE A 931 -25.47 -31.77 -7.05
N ASP A 932 -24.63 -30.74 -6.94
CA ASP A 932 -23.59 -30.60 -5.92
C ASP A 932 -23.91 -29.46 -4.94
N VAL A 933 -23.68 -29.69 -3.66
CA VAL A 933 -23.89 -28.67 -2.62
C VAL A 933 -22.58 -27.92 -2.42
N ASP A 934 -22.60 -26.63 -2.77
CA ASP A 934 -21.42 -25.75 -2.68
C ASP A 934 -21.29 -25.09 -1.30
N ASP A 935 -22.42 -24.73 -0.68
CA ASP A 935 -22.46 -24.11 0.65
C ASP A 935 -23.81 -24.38 1.32
N ALA A 936 -23.81 -24.62 2.64
CA ALA A 936 -25.01 -24.89 3.41
C ALA A 936 -24.86 -24.46 4.87
N ALA A 937 -25.79 -23.61 5.34
CA ALA A 937 -25.86 -23.18 6.73
C ALA A 937 -27.31 -23.12 7.22
N ALA A 938 -27.53 -23.63 8.44
CA ALA A 938 -28.83 -23.59 9.10
C ALA A 938 -29.22 -22.15 9.48
N GLY A 939 -30.53 -21.90 9.57
CA GLY A 939 -31.07 -20.66 10.13
C GLY A 939 -31.17 -20.69 11.65
N ALA A 940 -31.67 -19.60 12.23
CA ALA A 940 -31.95 -19.48 13.66
C ALA A 940 -33.44 -19.28 13.92
N LEU A 941 -34.00 -20.04 14.86
CA LEU A 941 -35.38 -19.80 15.32
C LEU A 941 -35.47 -18.44 16.05
N PRO A 942 -36.57 -17.70 15.91
CA PRO A 942 -36.74 -16.37 16.50
C PRO A 942 -36.67 -16.34 18.04
N GLY A 943 -37.17 -17.38 18.70
CA GLY A 943 -37.06 -17.52 20.16
C GLY A 943 -37.77 -16.42 20.96
N LEU A 944 -38.78 -15.75 20.40
CA LEU A 944 -39.47 -14.62 21.06
C LEU A 944 -40.19 -15.03 22.35
N THR A 945 -40.46 -16.33 22.51
CA THR A 945 -41.05 -16.90 23.72
C THR A 945 -40.00 -17.19 24.81
N HIS A 946 -38.72 -16.93 24.59
CA HIS A 946 -37.68 -17.07 25.60
C HIS A 946 -37.80 -15.97 26.67
N PRO A 947 -37.68 -16.27 27.98
CA PRO A 947 -37.83 -15.27 29.04
C PRO A 947 -36.90 -14.06 28.91
N MET A 948 -35.64 -14.28 28.49
CA MET A 948 -34.66 -13.20 28.31
C MET A 948 -34.98 -12.32 27.10
N VAL A 949 -35.45 -12.90 25.99
CA VAL A 949 -35.89 -12.14 24.82
C VAL A 949 -37.07 -11.25 25.17
N ARG A 950 -38.08 -11.79 25.87
CA ARG A 950 -39.22 -10.98 26.37
C ARG A 950 -38.77 -9.85 27.29
N SER A 951 -37.84 -10.13 28.21
CA SER A 951 -37.30 -9.11 29.13
C SER A 951 -36.59 -7.99 28.37
N PHE A 952 -35.86 -8.32 27.30
CA PHE A 952 -35.25 -7.33 26.41
C PHE A 952 -36.29 -6.53 25.62
N THR A 953 -37.31 -7.20 25.04
CA THR A 953 -38.43 -6.53 24.37
C THR A 953 -39.16 -5.57 25.32
N ASP A 954 -39.36 -5.94 26.58
CA ASP A 954 -39.97 -5.07 27.58
C ASP A 954 -39.07 -3.89 27.96
N ALA A 955 -37.74 -4.06 27.97
CA ALA A 955 -36.79 -2.97 28.16
C ALA A 955 -36.87 -1.96 27.00
N LEU A 956 -36.88 -2.45 25.76
CA LEU A 956 -37.10 -1.62 24.57
C LEU A 956 -38.42 -0.86 24.62
N ARG A 957 -39.50 -1.51 25.04
CA ARG A 957 -40.83 -0.88 25.19
C ARG A 957 -40.80 0.24 26.23
N ARG A 958 -40.04 0.08 27.33
CA ARG A 958 -39.88 1.12 28.36
C ARG A 958 -39.10 2.33 27.86
N THR A 959 -38.05 2.13 27.08
CA THR A 959 -37.14 3.21 26.66
C THR A 959 -37.61 3.95 25.40
N SER A 960 -38.30 3.28 24.49
CA SER A 960 -38.79 3.86 23.23
C SER A 960 -40.15 4.56 23.32
N GLY A 961 -40.90 4.36 24.42
CA GLY A 961 -42.23 4.98 24.61
C GLY A 961 -43.35 4.40 23.73
N GLY A 962 -43.11 3.27 23.05
CA GLY A 962 -44.05 2.57 22.19
C GLY A 962 -43.75 1.06 22.10
N ASP A 963 -44.55 0.33 21.34
CA ASP A 963 -44.25 -1.09 21.05
C ASP A 963 -43.03 -1.19 20.13
N PRO A 964 -41.98 -1.97 20.49
CA PRO A 964 -40.81 -2.11 19.66
C PRO A 964 -41.13 -2.82 18.35
N VAL A 965 -40.44 -2.43 17.28
CA VAL A 965 -40.48 -3.14 16.01
C VAL A 965 -39.76 -4.47 16.19
N VAL A 966 -40.45 -5.57 15.88
CA VAL A 966 -39.89 -6.92 15.91
C VAL A 966 -40.18 -7.57 14.56
N GLU A 967 -39.12 -7.93 13.84
CA GLU A 967 -39.19 -8.45 12.49
C GLU A 967 -38.39 -9.75 12.36
N ALA A 968 -38.73 -10.55 11.34
CA ALA A 968 -37.94 -11.72 10.97
C ALA A 968 -36.76 -11.29 10.12
N LYS A 969 -35.53 -11.64 10.53
CA LYS A 969 -34.35 -11.45 9.69
C LYS A 969 -34.49 -12.28 8.41
N GLN A 970 -34.57 -11.60 7.27
CA GLN A 970 -34.68 -12.25 5.96
C GLN A 970 -33.29 -12.62 5.37
N GLY A 971 -32.20 -12.17 5.99
CA GLY A 971 -30.84 -12.63 5.70
C GLY A 971 -30.43 -13.81 6.58
N TRP A 972 -29.21 -14.30 6.35
CA TRP A 972 -28.48 -15.15 7.29
C TRP A 972 -27.55 -14.26 8.11
N THR A 973 -27.41 -14.50 9.41
CA THR A 973 -26.40 -13.83 10.27
C THR A 973 -25.89 -14.80 11.33
N ASP A 974 -24.85 -14.40 12.04
CA ASP A 974 -24.17 -15.21 13.05
C ASP A 974 -25.04 -15.61 14.26
N VAL A 975 -26.27 -15.10 14.40
CA VAL A 975 -27.28 -15.62 15.36
C VAL A 975 -27.55 -17.12 15.15
N ALA A 976 -27.36 -17.63 13.92
CA ALA A 976 -27.43 -19.05 13.60
C ALA A 976 -26.37 -19.86 14.36
N ARG A 977 -25.16 -19.33 14.52
CA ARG A 977 -24.07 -20.01 15.23
C ARG A 977 -24.40 -20.19 16.70
N PHE A 978 -24.94 -19.17 17.35
CA PHE A 978 -25.38 -19.25 18.75
C PHE A 978 -26.55 -20.22 18.93
N THR A 979 -27.49 -20.25 17.98
CA THR A 979 -28.60 -21.21 18.00
C THR A 979 -28.10 -22.65 17.93
N GLN A 980 -27.10 -22.95 17.11
CA GLN A 980 -26.47 -24.28 17.05
C GLN A 980 -25.79 -24.68 18.38
N LEU A 981 -25.33 -23.70 19.16
CA LEU A 981 -24.79 -23.89 20.51
C LEU A 981 -25.88 -23.98 21.60
N GLY A 982 -27.16 -23.87 21.23
CA GLY A 982 -28.29 -23.86 22.16
C GLY A 982 -28.49 -22.54 22.90
N VAL A 983 -27.85 -21.46 22.45
CA VAL A 983 -27.97 -20.12 23.03
C VAL A 983 -28.99 -19.32 22.21
N PRO A 984 -30.10 -18.84 22.80
CA PRO A 984 -31.05 -18.00 22.09
C PRO A 984 -30.38 -16.65 21.75
N ALA A 985 -30.55 -16.19 20.51
CA ALA A 985 -29.87 -15.00 20.01
C ALA A 985 -30.80 -14.11 19.16
N ILE A 986 -30.56 -12.79 19.20
CA ILE A 986 -31.21 -11.80 18.35
C ILE A 986 -30.19 -10.82 17.76
N ASN A 987 -30.54 -10.16 16.67
CA ASN A 987 -29.84 -8.98 16.18
C ASN A 987 -30.50 -7.72 16.76
N PHE A 988 -29.68 -6.76 17.22
CA PHE A 988 -30.14 -5.47 17.72
C PHE A 988 -29.03 -4.42 17.71
N ALA A 989 -29.20 -3.37 16.90
CA ALA A 989 -28.33 -2.18 16.92
C ALA A 989 -28.96 -0.99 16.17
N PRO A 990 -28.42 0.23 16.36
CA PRO A 990 -28.71 1.37 15.49
C PRO A 990 -28.23 1.12 14.04
N GLY A 991 -28.78 1.87 13.09
CA GLY A 991 -28.42 1.77 11.66
C GLY A 991 -29.46 1.03 10.83
N ASP A 992 -29.64 1.47 9.58
CA ASP A 992 -30.56 0.84 8.63
C ASP A 992 -29.84 -0.31 7.90
N PRO A 993 -30.32 -1.57 7.97
CA PRO A 993 -29.72 -2.69 7.25
C PRO A 993 -29.56 -2.46 5.74
N LEU A 994 -30.34 -1.57 5.14
CA LEU A 994 -30.23 -1.23 3.72
C LEU A 994 -28.98 -0.39 3.39
N GLN A 995 -28.29 0.16 4.39
CA GLN A 995 -27.05 0.94 4.20
C GLN A 995 -25.79 0.08 4.23
N CYS A 996 -25.86 -1.16 4.74
CA CYS A 996 -24.74 -2.09 4.78
C CYS A 996 -24.10 -2.26 3.40
N HIS A 997 -22.76 -2.24 3.35
CA HIS A 997 -21.95 -2.49 2.16
C HIS A 997 -22.12 -1.50 1.01
N THR A 998 -22.83 -0.39 1.23
CA THR A 998 -22.95 0.68 0.24
C THR A 998 -21.75 1.63 0.28
N ASP A 999 -21.50 2.37 -0.80
CA ASP A 999 -20.44 3.39 -0.82
C ASP A 999 -20.75 4.54 0.14
N ASP A 1000 -22.04 4.89 0.27
CA ASP A 1000 -22.57 5.94 1.14
C ASP A 1000 -23.09 5.38 2.48
N GLU A 1001 -22.41 4.39 3.05
CA GLU A 1001 -22.81 3.80 4.32
C GLU A 1001 -22.85 4.86 5.44
N HIS A 1002 -23.97 4.96 6.15
CA HIS A 1002 -24.17 5.93 7.22
C HIS A 1002 -25.20 5.45 8.24
N ILE A 1003 -25.18 6.09 9.42
CA ILE A 1003 -26.23 5.95 10.44
C ILE A 1003 -26.77 7.33 10.82
N ARG A 1004 -27.98 7.36 11.37
CA ARG A 1004 -28.49 8.55 12.05
C ARG A 1004 -27.99 8.57 13.49
N THR A 1005 -27.42 9.68 13.92
CA THR A 1005 -26.83 9.80 15.26
C THR A 1005 -27.90 9.76 16.36
N ASP A 1006 -29.13 10.17 16.04
CA ASP A 1006 -30.29 10.13 16.93
C ASP A 1006 -30.78 8.71 17.29
N GLN A 1007 -30.25 7.66 16.64
CA GLN A 1007 -30.54 6.26 16.98
C GLN A 1007 -29.61 5.67 18.05
N LEU A 1008 -28.41 6.22 18.23
CA LEU A 1008 -27.37 5.64 19.08
C LEU A 1008 -27.80 5.57 20.56
N ASP A 1009 -28.15 6.73 21.13
CA ASP A 1009 -28.55 6.90 22.52
C ASP A 1009 -29.78 6.05 22.92
N PRO A 1010 -30.88 6.05 22.15
CA PRO A 1010 -32.03 5.19 22.43
C PRO A 1010 -31.69 3.69 22.46
N CYS A 1011 -30.84 3.22 21.54
CA CYS A 1011 -30.45 1.82 21.49
C CYS A 1011 -29.60 1.45 22.72
N TYR A 1012 -28.62 2.28 23.07
CA TYR A 1012 -27.80 2.06 24.27
C TYR A 1012 -28.63 2.05 25.55
N ARG A 1013 -29.59 2.97 25.71
CA ARG A 1013 -30.48 2.99 26.88
C ARG A 1013 -31.33 1.73 27.00
N ALA A 1014 -31.76 1.15 25.87
CA ALA A 1014 -32.49 -0.11 25.89
C ALA A 1014 -31.60 -1.26 26.38
N LEU A 1015 -30.37 -1.34 25.88
CA LEU A 1015 -29.38 -2.31 26.33
C LEU A 1015 -29.04 -2.13 27.81
N GLU A 1016 -28.82 -0.89 28.26
CA GLU A 1016 -28.55 -0.55 29.65
C GLU A 1016 -29.73 -0.90 30.57
N SER A 1017 -30.96 -0.53 30.19
CA SER A 1017 -32.18 -0.87 30.95
C SER A 1017 -32.33 -2.37 31.14
N PHE A 1018 -32.05 -3.15 30.08
CA PHE A 1018 -32.08 -4.60 30.14
C PHE A 1018 -31.00 -5.17 31.07
N LEU A 1019 -29.74 -4.74 30.90
CA LEU A 1019 -28.61 -5.26 31.68
C LEU A 1019 -28.65 -4.83 33.14
N THR A 1020 -29.26 -3.69 33.48
CA THR A 1020 -29.37 -3.19 34.87
C THR A 1020 -30.72 -3.51 35.54
N GLY A 1021 -31.72 -3.93 34.77
CA GLY A 1021 -33.08 -4.18 35.25
C GLY A 1021 -33.84 -2.90 35.68
N ARG A 1022 -33.41 -1.72 35.19
CA ARG A 1022 -33.99 -0.41 35.53
C ARG A 1022 -34.93 0.14 34.46
#